data_AF-A0A962BW92-F1
#
_entry.id   AF-A0A962BW92-F1
#
_cell.length_a   1.000
_cell.length_b   1.000
_cell.length_c   1.000
_cell.angle_alpha   90.00
_cell.angle_beta   90.00
_cell.angle_gamma   90.00
#
_symmetry.space_group_name_H-M   'P 1'
#
loop_
_entity.id
_entity.type
_entity.pdbx_description
1 polymer ?
#
loop_
_entity_poly.entity_id
_entity_poly.type
_entity_poly.pdbx_seq_one_letter_code
_entity_poly.pdbx_strand_id
1 'polypeptide(L)'
;MGDNTPTAEDWQAAERLWERAEAAGVSDAEAFLATQEAVPPSAASLFRSMWSSAHDAPTQSIDNAVAGFAGNALNTTAFTDMIGHTLGSYRLTAELGSGGAGTVYAGQRVGDVEHEAAVKVLHSRFRPGSPASQAFLREQRVLSRLSHPYIAQYIDSGISEEGLAYVVVERVRGPSLKRFIDDRAGPARPAGEVLQLLERVCQAVAFAHRHLIVHRDLKPSNILVDADTGTPKLLDFGIAKQLDDSDGDEGHTTTFACTRDYASPEQLARSPLIGTATDIYSLGCILHETIFGQPPFADIGLDIRERLDAMQAWHAPRITTGNSASWCASLNTGQRRDLRRVIDRCLANEPSERYPGAATLASDLARIAGNQPISIGRQTISYRLGRFFARRRALVIGSAAALLALLVGAGTYVVQSQKTATQARRLQSVTSVLSDMLTSPDPYRGNREVRLVDLVDGMLPRLDAGDDLDPDVRADIDDLLGQTLLHLGRFEDAERLTQRALAHRLDSDGDQATSTLATRLHAATIELERGNYESAHHAFEQISDSLRRTDPPQPELLAQALRLLATTRIYFADDMDGAINAIDEALRIHASQHNEHRVEALVARQIKALAQSQKGDLAAAESEQRGILADITEFLGKDSPYLFDARNNLGRTLQKLGQMDEAGTLLATNADFAERVFGAEAPDTLMALNNLGVFQWNEGRFGDAAMLFERVLAGREKALGPRHPRTLIARSNLANALSDNGDTARACPMAWETYQTSLEVDGTDSHRPGYPLKVFARCVGNRGEADKAVEILDQVIALWTATRGPHHLDTLNAMHDRARFLATSGHREQAIAQLQQEISLREANYEHDHPSTVRARELLADVRNAADNRNAPK
;
A
#
# COMPACT_ATOMS: atom_id res chain seq x y z
N MET A 1 -16.65 -114.66 12.36
CA MET A 1 -17.03 -115.51 11.22
C MET A 1 -16.28 -114.97 10.01
N GLY A 2 -15.25 -115.70 9.56
CA GLY A 2 -14.42 -115.46 8.38
C GLY A 2 -13.89 -114.05 8.13
N ASP A 3 -12.63 -113.79 8.47
CA ASP A 3 -11.83 -112.70 7.89
C ASP A 3 -11.85 -112.84 6.36
N ASN A 4 -12.66 -112.02 5.69
CA ASN A 4 -12.79 -111.99 4.23
C ASN A 4 -12.59 -110.56 3.71
N THR A 5 -11.64 -109.83 4.31
CA THR A 5 -11.11 -108.62 3.69
C THR A 5 -10.08 -109.05 2.65
N PRO A 6 -10.26 -108.71 1.36
CA PRO A 6 -9.31 -109.11 0.32
C PRO A 6 -7.94 -108.51 0.63
N THR A 7 -6.94 -109.37 0.74
CA THR A 7 -5.55 -108.96 0.95
C THR A 7 -4.97 -108.38 -0.34
N ALA A 8 -3.82 -107.70 -0.26
CA ALA A 8 -3.17 -107.16 -1.46
C ALA A 8 -2.81 -108.25 -2.49
N GLU A 9 -2.52 -109.47 -2.04
CA GLU A 9 -2.28 -110.62 -2.93
C GLU A 9 -3.58 -111.10 -3.61
N ASP A 10 -4.73 -110.96 -2.95
CA ASP A 10 -6.04 -111.29 -3.56
C ASP A 10 -6.41 -110.32 -4.68
N TRP A 11 -6.10 -109.02 -4.52
CA TRP A 11 -6.30 -108.02 -5.57
C TRP A 11 -5.42 -108.29 -6.80
N GLN A 12 -4.13 -108.59 -6.60
CA GLN A 12 -3.21 -108.94 -7.69
C GLN A 12 -3.57 -110.26 -8.38
N ALA A 13 -4.16 -111.21 -7.65
CA ALA A 13 -4.65 -112.46 -8.23
C ALA A 13 -5.93 -112.23 -9.06
N ALA A 14 -6.84 -111.37 -8.59
CA ALA A 14 -8.04 -110.98 -9.33
C ALA A 14 -7.73 -110.19 -10.61
N GLU A 15 -6.74 -109.29 -10.56
CA GLU A 15 -6.27 -108.50 -11.71
C GLU A 15 -5.64 -109.40 -12.79
N ARG A 16 -4.82 -110.38 -12.39
CA ARG A 16 -4.27 -111.40 -13.33
C ARG A 16 -5.32 -112.35 -13.90
N LEU A 17 -6.45 -112.55 -13.21
CA LEU A 17 -7.59 -113.29 -13.77
C LEU A 17 -8.32 -112.43 -14.81
N TRP A 18 -8.46 -111.13 -14.56
CA TRP A 18 -9.03 -110.18 -15.52
C TRP A 18 -8.26 -110.13 -16.84
N GLU A 19 -6.96 -109.91 -16.79
CA GLU A 19 -6.13 -109.82 -18.01
C GLU A 19 -6.21 -111.10 -18.86
N ARG A 20 -6.26 -112.27 -18.20
CA ARG A 20 -6.38 -113.56 -18.90
C ARG A 20 -7.78 -113.80 -19.46
N ALA A 21 -8.83 -113.37 -18.77
CA ALA A 21 -10.20 -113.46 -19.26
C ALA A 21 -10.41 -112.56 -20.49
N GLU A 22 -9.84 -111.35 -20.46
CA GLU A 22 -9.94 -110.38 -21.54
C GLU A 22 -9.13 -110.83 -22.77
N ALA A 23 -7.92 -111.34 -22.59
CA ALA A 23 -7.08 -111.86 -23.67
C ALA A 23 -7.67 -113.11 -24.35
N ALA A 24 -8.43 -113.93 -23.61
CA ALA A 24 -9.15 -115.08 -24.15
C ALA A 24 -10.53 -114.72 -24.72
N GLY A 25 -10.95 -113.45 -24.66
CA GLY A 25 -12.22 -112.97 -25.19
C GLY A 25 -13.43 -113.59 -24.49
N VAL A 26 -13.34 -113.83 -23.18
CA VAL A 26 -14.33 -114.61 -22.46
C VAL A 26 -15.54 -113.75 -22.12
N SER A 27 -16.75 -114.22 -22.46
CA SER A 27 -18.01 -113.55 -22.14
C SER A 27 -18.66 -114.02 -20.85
N ASP A 28 -18.22 -115.16 -20.30
CA ASP A 28 -18.78 -115.78 -19.10
C ASP A 28 -17.68 -116.05 -18.06
N ALA A 29 -17.68 -115.24 -17.00
CA ALA A 29 -16.70 -115.29 -15.93
C ALA A 29 -16.74 -116.59 -15.13
N GLU A 30 -17.89 -117.25 -14.99
CA GLU A 30 -18.00 -118.51 -14.23
C GLU A 30 -17.43 -119.68 -15.03
N ALA A 31 -17.71 -119.74 -16.33
CA ALA A 31 -17.09 -120.72 -17.22
C ALA A 31 -15.56 -120.52 -17.30
N PHE A 32 -15.09 -119.26 -17.30
CA PHE A 32 -13.66 -118.95 -17.26
C PHE A 32 -13.00 -119.46 -15.98
N LEU A 33 -13.54 -119.09 -14.82
CA LEU A 33 -12.97 -119.47 -13.52
C LEU A 33 -12.93 -121.00 -13.35
N ALA A 34 -13.91 -121.74 -13.89
CA ALA A 34 -13.94 -123.20 -13.83
C ALA A 34 -12.83 -123.88 -14.67
N THR A 35 -12.24 -123.19 -15.65
CA THR A 35 -11.11 -123.70 -16.44
C THR A 35 -9.74 -123.38 -15.83
N GLN A 36 -9.69 -122.57 -14.76
CA GLN A 36 -8.45 -122.17 -14.10
C GLN A 36 -8.15 -123.11 -12.93
N GLU A 37 -7.03 -123.83 -12.99
CA GLU A 37 -6.56 -124.63 -11.84
C GLU A 37 -6.02 -123.72 -10.72
N ALA A 38 -6.47 -123.96 -9.49
CA ALA A 38 -5.98 -123.37 -8.23
C ALA A 38 -6.18 -121.84 -8.02
N VAL A 39 -7.42 -121.34 -8.09
CA VAL A 39 -7.75 -119.93 -7.74
C VAL A 39 -8.23 -119.80 -6.27
N PRO A 40 -7.66 -118.88 -5.46
CA PRO A 40 -8.15 -118.58 -4.10
C PRO A 40 -9.61 -118.06 -4.09
N PRO A 41 -10.47 -118.48 -3.14
CA PRO A 41 -11.88 -118.08 -3.11
C PRO A 41 -12.12 -116.57 -2.95
N SER A 42 -11.27 -115.88 -2.19
CA SER A 42 -11.27 -114.42 -1.98
C SER A 42 -11.02 -113.68 -3.29
N ALA A 43 -9.97 -114.05 -4.03
CA ALA A 43 -9.65 -113.49 -5.33
C ALA A 43 -10.72 -113.80 -6.39
N ALA A 44 -11.28 -115.01 -6.41
CA ALA A 44 -12.39 -115.36 -7.30
C ALA A 44 -13.65 -114.51 -7.01
N SER A 45 -13.94 -114.24 -5.74
CA SER A 45 -15.09 -113.42 -5.32
C SER A 45 -14.91 -111.95 -5.73
N LEU A 46 -13.70 -111.43 -5.57
CA LEU A 46 -13.32 -110.09 -5.97
C LEU A 46 -13.40 -109.90 -7.49
N PHE A 47 -12.84 -110.86 -8.24
CA PHE A 47 -12.92 -110.89 -9.69
C PHE A 47 -14.37 -110.94 -10.18
N ARG A 48 -15.25 -111.74 -9.56
CA ARG A 48 -16.70 -111.73 -9.89
C ARG A 48 -17.33 -110.35 -9.72
N SER A 49 -17.11 -109.71 -8.57
CA SER A 49 -17.70 -108.40 -8.27
C SER A 49 -17.19 -107.31 -9.21
N MET A 50 -15.91 -107.36 -9.59
CA MET A 50 -15.34 -106.46 -10.60
C MET A 50 -15.91 -106.76 -12.00
N TRP A 51 -15.98 -108.03 -12.41
CA TRP A 51 -16.47 -108.45 -13.73
C TRP A 51 -17.95 -108.13 -13.94
N SER A 52 -18.80 -108.33 -12.92
CA SER A 52 -20.21 -107.95 -12.99
C SER A 52 -20.40 -106.43 -13.06
N SER A 53 -19.64 -105.66 -12.28
CA SER A 53 -19.78 -104.21 -12.23
C SER A 53 -19.33 -103.51 -13.54
N ALA A 54 -18.42 -104.13 -14.29
CA ALA A 54 -17.92 -103.61 -15.56
C ALA A 54 -18.81 -103.98 -16.76
N HIS A 55 -19.53 -105.11 -16.71
CA HIS A 55 -20.41 -105.54 -17.82
C HIS A 55 -21.81 -104.89 -17.79
N ASP A 56 -22.18 -104.16 -16.72
CA ASP A 56 -23.39 -103.33 -16.66
C ASP A 56 -23.18 -101.88 -17.19
N ALA A 57 -21.94 -101.48 -17.52
CA ALA A 57 -21.63 -100.17 -18.11
C ALA A 57 -20.42 -100.25 -19.05
N PRO A 58 -20.57 -100.16 -20.40
CA PRO A 58 -19.55 -100.63 -21.36
C PRO A 58 -18.24 -99.83 -21.45
N THR A 59 -18.00 -98.85 -20.56
CA THR A 59 -16.88 -97.90 -20.68
C THR A 59 -16.36 -97.44 -19.32
N GLN A 60 -16.06 -98.37 -18.40
CA GLN A 60 -15.39 -98.02 -17.14
C GLN A 60 -14.11 -98.84 -16.94
N SER A 61 -13.01 -98.11 -16.76
CA SER A 61 -11.73 -98.63 -16.26
C SER A 61 -11.85 -99.05 -14.80
N ILE A 62 -11.13 -100.11 -14.41
CA ILE A 62 -11.07 -100.68 -13.05
C ILE A 62 -10.81 -99.62 -11.97
N ASP A 63 -10.02 -98.59 -12.28
CA ASP A 63 -9.66 -97.53 -11.33
C ASP A 63 -10.85 -96.69 -10.85
N ASN A 64 -11.87 -96.50 -11.69
CA ASN A 64 -12.99 -95.62 -11.40
C ASN A 64 -14.07 -96.30 -10.54
N ALA A 65 -14.23 -97.61 -10.66
CA ALA A 65 -15.14 -98.37 -9.80
C ALA A 65 -14.62 -98.43 -8.35
N VAL A 66 -13.30 -98.48 -8.17
CA VAL A 66 -12.64 -98.51 -6.86
C VAL A 66 -12.65 -97.14 -6.18
N ALA A 67 -12.51 -96.04 -6.94
CA ALA A 67 -12.50 -94.68 -6.40
C ALA A 67 -13.88 -94.20 -5.89
N GLY A 68 -14.96 -94.57 -6.59
CA GLY A 68 -16.33 -94.14 -6.24
C GLY A 68 -16.85 -94.71 -4.92
N PHE A 69 -16.40 -95.91 -4.53
CA PHE A 69 -16.82 -96.54 -3.27
C PHE A 69 -16.09 -95.96 -2.05
N ALA A 70 -14.86 -95.46 -2.20
CA ALA A 70 -14.06 -94.92 -1.11
C ALA A 70 -14.43 -93.48 -0.69
N GLY A 71 -15.00 -92.69 -1.60
CA GLY A 71 -15.27 -91.26 -1.38
C GLY A 71 -16.47 -90.95 -0.47
N ASN A 72 -17.52 -91.77 -0.46
CA ASN A 72 -18.78 -91.44 0.23
C ASN A 72 -18.82 -91.81 1.73
N ALA A 73 -17.79 -92.47 2.28
CA ALA A 73 -17.80 -92.96 3.67
C ALA A 73 -17.14 -92.02 4.70
N LEU A 74 -16.52 -90.89 4.30
CA LEU A 74 -15.57 -90.15 5.15
C LEU A 74 -16.00 -88.73 5.60
N ASN A 75 -17.20 -88.25 5.29
CA ASN A 75 -17.56 -86.83 5.45
C ASN A 75 -18.37 -86.42 6.70
N THR A 76 -18.53 -87.28 7.72
CA THR A 76 -19.48 -87.00 8.82
C THR A 76 -19.00 -87.41 10.21
N THR A 77 -17.94 -86.83 10.77
CA THR A 77 -17.71 -86.67 12.24
C THR A 77 -16.37 -86.00 12.58
N ALA A 78 -16.37 -85.13 13.61
CA ALA A 78 -15.22 -84.52 14.33
C ALA A 78 -14.67 -83.15 13.83
N PHE A 79 -15.31 -82.07 14.28
CA PHE A 79 -14.70 -80.73 14.44
C PHE A 79 -15.22 -80.09 15.74
N THR A 80 -14.96 -80.73 16.88
CA THR A 80 -15.36 -80.16 18.18
C THR A 80 -14.19 -80.27 19.17
N ASP A 81 -13.73 -79.09 19.59
CA ASP A 81 -12.68 -78.79 20.58
C ASP A 81 -11.22 -79.10 20.20
N MET A 82 -10.61 -78.21 19.40
CA MET A 82 -9.19 -78.29 19.00
C MET A 82 -8.24 -77.60 20.00
N ILE A 83 -8.74 -76.97 21.06
CA ILE A 83 -7.91 -76.23 22.02
C ILE A 83 -7.04 -77.23 22.81
N GLY A 84 -5.74 -76.95 22.91
CA GLY A 84 -4.74 -77.83 23.52
C GLY A 84 -4.03 -78.76 22.55
N HIS A 85 -4.59 -79.01 21.36
CA HIS A 85 -3.92 -79.80 20.32
C HIS A 85 -2.70 -79.07 19.75
N THR A 86 -1.72 -79.84 19.26
CA THR A 86 -0.52 -79.30 18.61
C THR A 86 -0.58 -79.61 17.11
N LEU A 87 -0.54 -78.56 16.28
CA LEU A 87 -0.46 -78.66 14.82
C LEU A 87 0.90 -78.12 14.36
N GLY A 88 1.71 -79.00 13.77
CA GLY A 88 3.10 -78.69 13.46
C GLY A 88 3.88 -78.35 14.74
N SER A 89 4.49 -77.16 14.78
CA SER A 89 5.19 -76.64 15.96
C SER A 89 4.33 -75.77 16.87
N TYR A 90 3.00 -75.71 16.70
CA TYR A 90 2.14 -74.75 17.40
C TYR A 90 1.05 -75.44 18.23
N ARG A 91 0.99 -75.12 19.52
CA ARG A 91 -0.08 -75.53 20.43
C ARG A 91 -1.22 -74.52 20.40
N LEU A 92 -2.44 -74.97 20.16
CA LEU A 92 -3.63 -74.12 20.11
C LEU A 92 -4.09 -73.75 21.53
N THR A 93 -4.28 -72.48 21.83
CA THR A 93 -4.54 -71.98 23.21
C THR A 93 -5.90 -71.32 23.39
N ALA A 94 -6.45 -70.69 22.35
CA ALA A 94 -7.77 -70.07 22.38
C ALA A 94 -8.36 -69.95 20.98
N GLU A 95 -9.68 -70.00 20.83
CA GLU A 95 -10.34 -69.68 19.56
C GLU A 95 -10.40 -68.15 19.37
N LEU A 96 -9.95 -67.66 18.20
CA LEU A 96 -9.99 -66.25 17.82
C LEU A 96 -11.20 -65.94 16.93
N GLY A 97 -11.69 -66.92 16.17
CA GLY A 97 -12.92 -66.83 15.41
C GLY A 97 -13.11 -67.98 14.43
N SER A 98 -14.36 -68.30 14.11
CA SER A 98 -14.74 -69.36 13.16
C SER A 98 -15.45 -68.78 11.93
N GLY A 99 -15.16 -69.31 10.75
CA GLY A 99 -15.77 -68.88 9.49
C GLY A 99 -15.93 -70.03 8.50
N GLY A 100 -16.60 -69.78 7.37
CA GLY A 100 -16.99 -70.83 6.40
C GLY A 100 -15.84 -71.55 5.67
N ALA A 101 -14.59 -71.12 5.85
CA ALA A 101 -13.41 -71.78 5.27
C ALA A 101 -12.50 -72.43 6.33
N GLY A 102 -12.78 -72.26 7.62
CA GLY A 102 -11.92 -72.72 8.70
C GLY A 102 -12.10 -71.97 10.02
N THR A 103 -11.52 -72.52 11.07
CA THR A 103 -11.49 -71.92 12.42
C THR A 103 -10.09 -71.40 12.74
N VAL A 104 -9.99 -70.18 13.24
CA VAL A 104 -8.74 -69.50 13.60
C VAL A 104 -8.53 -69.57 15.10
N TYR A 105 -7.37 -70.06 15.52
CA TYR A 105 -6.96 -70.20 16.90
C TYR A 105 -5.71 -69.36 17.19
N ALA A 106 -5.55 -68.92 18.43
CA ALA A 106 -4.26 -68.47 18.95
C ALA A 106 -3.37 -69.70 19.13
N GLY A 107 -2.16 -69.64 18.61
CA GLY A 107 -1.17 -70.70 18.72
C GLY A 107 0.10 -70.20 19.41
N GLN A 108 0.68 -71.01 20.29
CA GLN A 108 1.98 -70.76 20.89
C GLN A 108 2.99 -71.75 20.31
N ARG A 109 4.11 -71.25 19.78
CA ARG A 109 5.17 -72.13 19.26
C ARG A 109 5.80 -72.94 20.39
N VAL A 110 5.91 -74.25 20.19
CA VAL A 110 6.57 -75.18 21.12
C VAL A 110 8.08 -75.17 20.83
N GLY A 111 8.90 -74.61 21.73
CA GLY A 111 10.36 -74.49 21.59
C GLY A 111 10.98 -73.42 22.50
N ASP A 112 12.26 -73.06 22.29
CA ASP A 112 13.04 -72.16 23.17
C ASP A 112 12.62 -70.68 23.16
N VAL A 113 11.78 -70.25 22.20
CA VAL A 113 11.28 -68.87 22.09
C VAL A 113 9.76 -68.91 22.02
N GLU A 114 9.09 -68.31 23.02
CA GLU A 114 7.64 -68.14 22.99
C GLU A 114 7.27 -67.10 21.92
N HIS A 115 6.75 -67.58 20.78
CA HIS A 115 6.18 -66.73 19.74
C HIS A 115 4.71 -67.08 19.55
N GLU A 116 3.85 -66.08 19.69
CA GLU A 116 2.43 -66.22 19.42
C GLU A 116 2.12 -66.04 17.93
N ALA A 117 1.27 -66.91 17.41
CA ALA A 117 0.79 -66.86 16.03
C ALA A 117 -0.72 -67.07 15.98
N ALA A 118 -1.33 -66.71 14.86
CA ALA A 118 -2.69 -67.11 14.52
C ALA A 118 -2.63 -68.36 13.63
N VAL A 119 -3.25 -69.44 14.08
CA VAL A 119 -3.30 -70.73 13.37
C VAL A 119 -4.70 -70.94 12.83
N LYS A 120 -4.86 -70.87 11.51
CA LYS A 120 -6.10 -71.12 10.81
C LYS A 120 -6.17 -72.59 10.38
N VAL A 121 -7.11 -73.33 10.95
CA VAL A 121 -7.38 -74.73 10.60
C VAL A 121 -8.51 -74.75 9.57
N LEU A 122 -8.23 -75.27 8.38
CA LEU A 122 -9.21 -75.35 7.30
C LEU A 122 -10.17 -76.52 7.52
N HIS A 123 -11.42 -76.35 7.13
CA HIS A 123 -12.42 -77.43 7.22
C HIS A 123 -12.22 -78.53 6.16
N SER A 124 -11.35 -78.29 5.17
CA SER A 124 -10.96 -79.26 4.14
C SER A 124 -9.93 -80.28 4.66
N ARG A 125 -10.19 -81.57 4.39
CA ARG A 125 -9.24 -82.66 4.67
C ARG A 125 -8.53 -83.10 3.40
N PHE A 126 -7.22 -83.24 3.48
CA PHE A 126 -6.38 -83.77 2.41
C PHE A 126 -5.73 -85.06 2.85
N ARG A 127 -5.68 -86.06 1.94
CA ARG A 127 -4.79 -87.21 2.14
C ARG A 127 -3.34 -86.70 2.09
N PRO A 128 -2.53 -86.88 3.15
CA PRO A 128 -1.14 -86.44 3.16
C PRO A 128 -0.36 -87.02 1.97
N GLY A 129 0.33 -86.15 1.23
CA GLY A 129 1.13 -86.53 0.05
C GLY A 129 0.36 -86.62 -1.27
N SER A 130 -0.97 -86.51 -1.28
CA SER A 130 -1.79 -86.48 -2.51
C SER A 130 -1.46 -85.27 -3.42
N PRO A 131 -1.74 -85.34 -4.75
CA PRO A 131 -1.54 -84.21 -5.66
C PRO A 131 -2.23 -82.92 -5.19
N ALA A 132 -3.44 -83.03 -4.63
CA ALA A 132 -4.18 -81.90 -4.04
C ALA A 132 -3.47 -81.32 -2.81
N SER A 133 -2.94 -82.17 -1.92
CA SER A 133 -2.17 -81.75 -0.74
C SER A 133 -0.87 -81.02 -1.11
N GLN A 134 -0.19 -81.48 -2.18
CA GLN A 134 1.03 -80.85 -2.68
C GLN A 134 0.75 -79.55 -3.42
N ALA A 135 -0.36 -79.48 -4.18
CA ALA A 135 -0.81 -78.26 -4.83
C ALA A 135 -1.13 -77.18 -3.79
N PHE A 136 -1.87 -77.54 -2.73
CA PHE A 136 -2.14 -76.67 -1.59
C PHE A 136 -0.83 -76.12 -0.99
N LEU A 137 0.12 -76.98 -0.60
CA LEU A 137 1.39 -76.53 -0.01
C LEU A 137 2.25 -75.70 -0.99
N ARG A 138 2.20 -75.95 -2.30
CA ARG A 138 2.89 -75.13 -3.31
C ARG A 138 2.30 -73.73 -3.41
N GLU A 139 0.98 -73.60 -3.39
CA GLU A 139 0.28 -72.31 -3.41
C GLU A 139 0.60 -71.49 -2.15
N GLN A 140 0.63 -72.14 -0.98
CA GLN A 140 0.99 -71.48 0.28
C GLN A 140 2.45 -70.97 0.32
N ARG A 141 3.39 -71.61 -0.39
CA ARG A 141 4.77 -71.13 -0.53
C ARG A 141 4.90 -69.82 -1.32
N VAL A 142 3.90 -69.47 -2.13
CA VAL A 142 3.87 -68.16 -2.81
C VAL A 142 3.58 -67.05 -1.80
N LEU A 143 2.73 -67.33 -0.81
CA LEU A 143 2.37 -66.39 0.25
C LEU A 143 3.46 -66.20 1.31
N SER A 144 4.29 -67.21 1.56
CA SER A 144 5.43 -67.07 2.47
C SER A 144 6.47 -66.04 2.01
N ARG A 145 6.46 -65.70 0.72
CA ARG A 145 7.34 -64.67 0.13
C ARG A 145 6.79 -63.25 0.26
N LEU A 146 5.54 -63.08 0.66
CA LEU A 146 4.96 -61.77 0.92
C LEU A 146 5.44 -61.26 2.27
N SER A 147 6.31 -60.24 2.25
CA SER A 147 6.67 -59.47 3.43
C SER A 147 6.39 -58.00 3.18
N HIS A 148 5.45 -57.44 3.93
CA HIS A 148 5.03 -56.05 3.81
C HIS A 148 4.51 -55.54 5.16
N PRO A 149 4.79 -54.28 5.56
CA PRO A 149 4.34 -53.75 6.85
C PRO A 149 2.83 -53.84 7.09
N TYR A 150 2.02 -53.83 6.02
CA TYR A 150 0.54 -53.84 6.06
C TYR A 150 -0.10 -55.17 5.62
N ILE A 151 0.68 -56.24 5.52
CA ILE A 151 0.17 -57.61 5.30
C ILE A 151 0.63 -58.44 6.50
N ALA A 152 -0.24 -59.25 7.09
CA ALA A 152 0.18 -60.13 8.17
C ALA A 152 1.23 -61.12 7.65
N GLN A 153 2.37 -61.20 8.34
CA GLN A 153 3.48 -62.04 7.90
C GLN A 153 3.06 -63.51 7.94
N TYR A 154 3.20 -64.18 6.80
CA TYR A 154 3.02 -65.62 6.72
C TYR A 154 4.20 -66.31 7.41
N ILE A 155 3.92 -67.28 8.28
CA ILE A 155 4.92 -67.98 9.07
C ILE A 155 5.12 -69.42 8.58
N ASP A 156 4.05 -70.21 8.50
CA ASP A 156 4.14 -71.64 8.14
C ASP A 156 2.79 -72.20 7.62
N SER A 157 2.80 -73.38 7.00
CA SER A 157 1.58 -74.20 6.80
C SER A 157 1.92 -75.68 6.74
N GLY A 158 0.93 -76.50 7.03
CA GLY A 158 1.08 -77.93 6.94
C GLY A 158 -0.24 -78.65 6.84
N ILE A 159 -0.14 -79.97 6.78
CA ILE A 159 -1.26 -80.89 6.85
C ILE A 159 -0.95 -81.83 8.01
N SER A 160 -1.88 -81.97 8.95
CA SER A 160 -1.70 -82.88 10.09
C SER A 160 -1.70 -84.34 9.63
N GLU A 161 -1.28 -85.25 10.50
CA GLU A 161 -1.35 -86.70 10.24
C GLU A 161 -2.80 -87.17 9.97
N GLU A 162 -3.78 -86.47 10.53
CA GLU A 162 -5.23 -86.68 10.35
C GLU A 162 -5.78 -86.04 9.07
N GLY A 163 -4.93 -85.41 8.27
CA GLY A 163 -5.29 -84.76 7.00
C GLY A 163 -5.84 -83.35 7.12
N LEU A 164 -5.79 -82.72 8.30
CA LEU A 164 -6.27 -81.34 8.49
C LEU A 164 -5.24 -80.33 7.96
N ALA A 165 -5.63 -79.51 6.99
CA ALA A 165 -4.78 -78.41 6.52
C ALA A 165 -4.82 -77.22 7.49
N TYR A 166 -3.65 -76.66 7.80
CA TYR A 166 -3.54 -75.47 8.64
C TYR A 166 -2.54 -74.46 8.08
N VAL A 167 -2.78 -73.18 8.36
CA VAL A 167 -1.94 -72.04 7.98
C VAL A 167 -1.62 -71.21 9.22
N VAL A 168 -0.36 -70.81 9.38
CA VAL A 168 0.16 -70.06 10.52
C VAL A 168 0.63 -68.69 10.05
N VAL A 169 0.10 -67.63 10.65
CA VAL A 169 0.42 -66.23 10.34
C VAL A 169 0.68 -65.42 11.61
N GLU A 170 1.28 -64.24 11.43
CA GLU A 170 1.45 -63.22 12.48
C GLU A 170 0.13 -62.95 13.22
N ARG A 171 0.16 -63.00 14.55
CA ARG A 171 -1.01 -62.64 15.37
C ARG A 171 -1.14 -61.12 15.44
N VAL A 172 -2.12 -60.56 14.74
CA VAL A 172 -2.46 -59.13 14.83
C VAL A 172 -3.44 -58.90 15.98
N ARG A 173 -3.06 -58.09 16.96
CA ARG A 173 -3.87 -57.80 18.14
C ARG A 173 -4.63 -56.49 17.94
N GLY A 174 -5.92 -56.56 17.60
CA GLY A 174 -6.74 -55.36 17.50
C GLY A 174 -8.06 -55.57 16.75
N PRO A 175 -8.93 -54.54 16.71
CA PRO A 175 -10.23 -54.63 16.07
C PRO A 175 -10.12 -54.64 14.53
N SER A 176 -11.21 -55.03 13.86
CA SER A 176 -11.33 -54.86 12.41
C SER A 176 -11.31 -53.39 12.02
N LEU A 177 -10.90 -53.09 10.78
CA LEU A 177 -10.82 -51.73 10.23
C LEU A 177 -12.10 -50.94 10.45
N LYS A 178 -13.26 -51.55 10.18
CA LYS A 178 -14.56 -50.93 10.41
C LYS A 178 -14.77 -50.57 11.87
N ARG A 179 -14.55 -51.53 12.79
CA ARG A 179 -14.72 -51.29 14.22
C ARG A 179 -13.73 -50.24 14.75
N PHE A 180 -12.52 -50.17 14.20
CA PHE A 180 -11.52 -49.15 14.56
C PHE A 180 -11.94 -47.73 14.13
N ILE A 181 -12.57 -47.61 12.96
CA ILE A 181 -13.10 -46.33 12.44
C ILE A 181 -14.40 -45.94 13.18
N ASP A 182 -15.26 -46.92 13.46
CA ASP A 182 -16.57 -46.74 14.10
C ASP A 182 -16.50 -46.61 15.63
N ASP A 183 -15.35 -46.89 16.27
CA ASP A 183 -15.19 -46.85 17.72
C ASP A 183 -15.54 -45.45 18.27
N ARG A 184 -16.68 -45.38 18.98
CA ARG A 184 -17.30 -44.13 19.46
C ARG A 184 -16.78 -43.66 20.83
N ALA A 185 -15.78 -44.33 21.39
CA ALA A 185 -15.27 -44.03 22.73
C ALA A 185 -14.45 -42.72 22.81
N GLY A 186 -14.11 -42.09 21.68
CA GLY A 186 -13.33 -40.84 21.60
C GLY A 186 -13.86 -39.80 20.59
N PRO A 187 -13.22 -38.62 20.47
CA PRO A 187 -13.57 -37.62 19.47
C PRO A 187 -13.47 -38.21 18.06
N ALA A 188 -14.35 -37.78 17.14
CA ALA A 188 -14.37 -38.26 15.77
C ALA A 188 -12.99 -38.17 15.11
N ARG A 189 -12.49 -39.28 14.57
CA ARG A 189 -11.17 -39.33 13.93
C ARG A 189 -11.10 -38.30 12.78
N PRO A 190 -10.00 -37.53 12.65
CA PRO A 190 -9.82 -36.64 11.52
C PRO A 190 -9.84 -37.42 10.20
N ALA A 191 -10.42 -36.84 9.15
CA ALA A 191 -10.47 -37.51 7.85
C ALA A 191 -9.10 -37.87 7.29
N GLY A 192 -8.07 -37.08 7.60
CA GLY A 192 -6.70 -37.37 7.19
C GLY A 192 -6.20 -38.72 7.72
N GLU A 193 -6.52 -39.06 8.97
CA GLU A 193 -6.11 -40.32 9.59
C GLU A 193 -6.83 -41.52 8.96
N VAL A 194 -8.15 -41.40 8.75
CA VAL A 194 -8.95 -42.46 8.10
C VAL A 194 -8.52 -42.68 6.64
N LEU A 195 -8.27 -41.60 5.90
CA LEU A 195 -7.79 -41.69 4.52
C LEU A 195 -6.38 -42.29 4.44
N GLN A 196 -5.50 -42.03 5.42
CA GLN A 196 -4.19 -42.68 5.52
C GLN A 196 -4.30 -44.17 5.82
N LEU A 197 -5.23 -44.60 6.67
CA LEU A 197 -5.47 -46.03 6.92
C LEU A 197 -5.92 -46.73 5.63
N LEU A 198 -6.88 -46.15 4.92
CA LEU A 198 -7.37 -46.68 3.65
C LEU A 198 -6.30 -46.67 2.55
N GLU A 199 -5.46 -45.62 2.52
CA GLU A 199 -4.28 -45.57 1.65
C GLU A 199 -3.34 -46.75 1.92
N ARG A 200 -3.01 -47.01 3.19
CA ARG A 200 -2.12 -48.13 3.59
C ARG A 200 -2.71 -49.49 3.22
N VAL A 201 -4.02 -49.68 3.35
CA VAL A 201 -4.70 -50.89 2.85
C VAL A 201 -4.54 -51.02 1.34
N CYS A 202 -4.74 -49.93 0.58
CA CYS A 202 -4.54 -49.94 -0.87
C CYS A 202 -3.06 -50.22 -1.24
N GLN A 203 -2.09 -49.75 -0.46
CA GLN A 203 -0.68 -50.07 -0.64
C GLN A 203 -0.39 -51.57 -0.41
N ALA A 204 -1.03 -52.19 0.60
CA ALA A 204 -0.94 -53.63 0.85
C ALA A 204 -1.46 -54.44 -0.35
N VAL A 205 -2.64 -54.10 -0.86
CA VAL A 205 -3.23 -54.75 -2.04
C VAL A 205 -2.37 -54.52 -3.28
N ALA A 206 -1.85 -53.31 -3.48
CA ALA A 206 -0.95 -53.01 -4.59
C ALA A 206 0.34 -53.83 -4.52
N PHE A 207 0.86 -54.09 -3.32
CA PHE A 207 2.03 -54.95 -3.11
C PHE A 207 1.73 -56.40 -3.51
N ALA A 208 0.57 -56.94 -3.11
CA ALA A 208 0.14 -58.28 -3.53
C ALA A 208 -0.03 -58.39 -5.05
N HIS A 209 -0.65 -57.39 -5.69
CA HIS A 209 -0.84 -57.34 -7.15
C HIS A 209 0.48 -57.34 -7.92
N ARG A 210 1.53 -56.66 -7.41
CA ARG A 210 2.88 -56.70 -8.00
C ARG A 210 3.52 -58.08 -7.95
N HIS A 211 3.11 -58.92 -7.01
CA HIS A 211 3.53 -60.31 -6.89
C HIS A 211 2.57 -61.28 -7.58
N LEU A 212 1.67 -60.78 -8.43
CA LEU A 212 0.68 -61.54 -9.20
C LEU A 212 -0.38 -62.25 -8.34
N ILE A 213 -0.62 -61.77 -7.12
CA ILE A 213 -1.59 -62.34 -6.18
C ILE A 213 -2.83 -61.45 -6.13
N VAL A 214 -4.00 -62.03 -6.37
CA VAL A 214 -5.32 -61.38 -6.26
C VAL A 214 -6.01 -61.89 -5.00
N HIS A 215 -6.57 -61.01 -4.18
CA HIS A 215 -7.10 -61.37 -2.87
C HIS A 215 -8.47 -62.06 -2.94
N ARG A 216 -9.38 -61.58 -3.81
CA ARG A 216 -10.70 -62.18 -4.15
C ARG A 216 -11.77 -62.18 -3.05
N ASP A 217 -11.43 -62.04 -1.76
CA ASP A 217 -12.38 -61.88 -0.64
C ASP A 217 -12.03 -60.67 0.25
N LEU A 218 -11.78 -59.51 -0.36
CA LEU A 218 -11.51 -58.29 0.42
C LEU A 218 -12.79 -57.80 1.11
N LYS A 219 -12.71 -57.68 2.44
CA LYS A 219 -13.79 -57.17 3.30
C LYS A 219 -13.20 -56.62 4.60
N PRO A 220 -13.92 -55.76 5.35
CA PRO A 220 -13.35 -55.13 6.55
C PRO A 220 -12.93 -56.11 7.64
N SER A 221 -13.54 -57.30 7.75
CA SER A 221 -13.14 -58.31 8.74
C SER A 221 -11.81 -59.00 8.43
N ASN A 222 -11.34 -58.93 7.18
CA ASN A 222 -10.01 -59.42 6.77
C ASN A 222 -8.93 -58.33 6.91
N ILE A 223 -9.25 -57.19 7.51
CA ILE A 223 -8.31 -56.10 7.77
C ILE A 223 -8.37 -55.77 9.25
N LEU A 224 -7.32 -56.11 10.00
CA LEU A 224 -7.21 -55.74 11.41
C LEU A 224 -6.32 -54.51 11.56
N VAL A 225 -6.63 -53.66 12.53
CA VAL A 225 -5.75 -52.55 12.92
C VAL A 225 -5.04 -52.96 14.19
N ASP A 226 -3.72 -53.08 14.09
CA ASP A 226 -2.87 -53.46 15.21
C ASP A 226 -2.97 -52.39 16.32
N ALA A 227 -3.28 -52.81 17.54
CA ALA A 227 -3.56 -51.93 18.67
C ALA A 227 -2.31 -51.17 19.15
N ASP A 228 -1.13 -51.77 18.99
CA ASP A 228 0.13 -51.21 19.46
C ASP A 228 0.69 -50.18 18.48
N THR A 229 0.57 -50.44 17.18
CA THR A 229 1.15 -49.60 16.11
C THR A 229 0.13 -48.73 15.38
N GLY A 230 -1.16 -49.02 15.49
CA GLY A 230 -2.22 -48.34 14.74
C GLY A 230 -2.15 -48.57 13.22
N THR A 231 -1.44 -49.62 12.78
CA THR A 231 -1.26 -49.93 11.35
C THR A 231 -2.26 -50.99 10.88
N PRO A 232 -2.84 -50.86 9.67
CA PRO A 232 -3.73 -51.87 9.13
C PRO A 232 -2.91 -53.05 8.60
N LYS A 233 -3.37 -54.26 8.90
CA LYS A 233 -2.80 -55.52 8.46
C LYS A 233 -3.86 -56.30 7.69
N LEU A 234 -3.58 -56.52 6.41
CA LEU A 234 -4.39 -57.37 5.54
C LEU A 234 -4.15 -58.84 5.89
N LEU A 235 -5.24 -59.56 6.16
CA LEU A 235 -5.27 -60.97 6.51
C LEU A 235 -5.88 -61.79 5.38
N ASP A 236 -5.62 -63.10 5.39
CA ASP A 236 -6.40 -64.11 4.65
C ASP A 236 -6.63 -63.81 3.16
N PHE A 237 -5.61 -64.04 2.33
CA PHE A 237 -5.82 -64.20 0.89
C PHE A 237 -6.77 -65.39 0.65
N GLY A 238 -7.67 -65.31 -0.32
CA GLY A 238 -8.75 -66.28 -0.55
C GLY A 238 -8.32 -67.67 -1.04
N ILE A 239 -7.41 -68.35 -0.34
CA ILE A 239 -6.64 -69.50 -0.83
C ILE A 239 -7.44 -70.82 -0.84
N ALA A 240 -8.64 -70.84 -0.27
CA ALA A 240 -9.47 -72.04 -0.27
C ALA A 240 -10.28 -72.26 -1.57
N LYS A 241 -10.14 -71.40 -2.59
CA LYS A 241 -11.07 -71.38 -3.75
C LYS A 241 -10.43 -71.54 -5.12
N GLN A 242 -9.12 -71.76 -5.20
CA GLN A 242 -8.43 -71.92 -6.49
C GLN A 242 -8.19 -73.39 -6.87
N LEU A 243 -8.60 -74.33 -6.03
CA LEU A 243 -8.37 -75.78 -6.22
C LEU A 243 -9.47 -76.51 -7.00
N ASP A 244 -10.52 -75.83 -7.47
CA ASP A 244 -11.60 -76.43 -8.29
C ASP A 244 -11.59 -75.98 -9.76
N ASP A 245 -10.68 -75.09 -10.18
CA ASP A 245 -10.62 -74.53 -11.55
C ASP A 245 -9.54 -75.20 -12.44
N SER A 246 -8.95 -76.32 -11.99
CA SER A 246 -7.97 -77.08 -12.78
C SER A 246 -8.43 -78.51 -13.05
N ASP A 247 -9.62 -78.67 -13.61
CA ASP A 247 -9.93 -79.77 -14.53
C ASP A 247 -11.02 -79.27 -15.50
N GLY A 248 -10.65 -79.23 -16.79
CA GLY A 248 -11.59 -78.95 -17.85
C GLY A 248 -12.48 -80.16 -18.08
N ASP A 249 -13.54 -80.28 -17.29
CA ASP A 249 -14.67 -81.16 -17.62
C ASP A 249 -15.99 -80.49 -17.19
N GLU A 250 -16.86 -80.27 -18.18
CA GLU A 250 -18.17 -79.65 -18.01
C GLU A 250 -19.05 -80.53 -17.13
N GLY A 251 -19.52 -80.01 -15.98
CA GLY A 251 -20.61 -80.64 -15.24
C GLY A 251 -20.50 -80.68 -13.72
N HIS A 252 -19.56 -79.96 -13.09
CA HIS A 252 -19.46 -79.91 -11.63
C HIS A 252 -20.06 -78.61 -11.07
N THR A 253 -21.10 -78.73 -10.24
CA THR A 253 -21.78 -77.61 -9.57
C THR A 253 -20.87 -76.99 -8.50
N THR A 254 -19.95 -76.10 -8.89
CA THR A 254 -19.04 -75.41 -7.97
C THR A 254 -19.76 -74.34 -7.15
N THR A 255 -19.68 -74.45 -5.82
CA THR A 255 -20.31 -73.51 -4.88
C THR A 255 -19.33 -72.37 -4.59
N PHE A 256 -19.35 -71.31 -5.41
CA PHE A 256 -18.53 -70.11 -5.20
C PHE A 256 -18.91 -69.38 -3.91
N ALA A 257 -18.10 -69.49 -2.85
CA ALA A 257 -18.42 -68.90 -1.54
C ALA A 257 -17.85 -67.48 -1.33
N CYS A 258 -18.01 -66.52 -2.25
CA CYS A 258 -17.64 -65.10 -1.98
C CYS A 258 -18.61 -64.45 -0.97
N THR A 259 -18.11 -63.51 -0.15
CA THR A 259 -19.01 -62.68 0.68
C THR A 259 -19.82 -61.79 -0.27
N ARG A 260 -21.11 -62.10 -0.48
CA ARG A 260 -21.95 -61.52 -1.55
C ARG A 260 -21.94 -59.99 -1.58
N ASP A 261 -21.81 -59.35 -0.42
CA ASP A 261 -21.84 -57.89 -0.25
C ASP A 261 -20.64 -57.12 -0.84
N TYR A 262 -19.50 -57.77 -1.04
CA TYR A 262 -18.26 -57.17 -1.56
C TYR A 262 -17.83 -57.76 -2.90
N ALA A 263 -18.61 -58.70 -3.44
CA ALA A 263 -18.33 -59.37 -4.70
C ALA A 263 -18.55 -58.43 -5.89
N SER A 264 -17.61 -58.44 -6.82
CA SER A 264 -17.70 -57.70 -8.08
C SER A 264 -18.72 -58.33 -9.04
N PRO A 265 -19.24 -57.57 -10.03
CA PRO A 265 -20.15 -58.11 -11.05
C PRO A 265 -19.60 -59.35 -11.76
N GLU A 266 -18.31 -59.35 -12.10
CA GLU A 266 -17.65 -60.48 -12.76
C GLU A 266 -17.53 -61.73 -11.88
N GLN A 267 -17.39 -61.56 -10.56
CA GLN A 267 -17.41 -62.68 -9.60
C GLN A 267 -18.81 -63.26 -9.42
N LEU A 268 -19.85 -62.43 -9.43
CA LEU A 268 -21.24 -62.87 -9.31
C LEU A 268 -21.74 -63.55 -10.60
N ALA A 269 -21.31 -63.05 -11.76
CA ALA A 269 -21.63 -63.61 -13.09
C ALA A 269 -20.79 -64.84 -13.47
N ARG A 270 -19.86 -65.29 -12.60
CA ARG A 270 -18.95 -66.42 -12.83
C ARG A 270 -18.13 -66.28 -14.12
N SER A 271 -17.64 -65.07 -14.39
CA SER A 271 -16.81 -64.80 -15.56
C SER A 271 -15.40 -65.40 -15.39
N PRO A 272 -14.78 -65.96 -16.44
CA PRO A 272 -13.39 -66.44 -16.40
C PRO A 272 -12.35 -65.30 -16.26
N LEU A 273 -12.78 -64.04 -16.30
CA LEU A 273 -11.92 -62.85 -16.28
C LEU A 273 -11.75 -62.24 -14.88
N ILE A 274 -11.49 -63.06 -13.85
CA ILE A 274 -11.21 -62.58 -12.49
C ILE A 274 -9.76 -62.07 -12.42
N GLY A 275 -9.59 -60.78 -12.15
CA GLY A 275 -8.29 -60.12 -12.11
C GLY A 275 -8.15 -59.09 -10.99
N THR A 276 -7.10 -58.27 -11.03
CA THR A 276 -6.84 -57.25 -10.00
C THR A 276 -7.96 -56.21 -9.88
N ALA A 277 -8.72 -55.97 -10.96
CA ALA A 277 -9.88 -55.07 -10.98
C ALA A 277 -11.03 -55.51 -10.05
N THR A 278 -11.09 -56.80 -9.72
CA THR A 278 -12.03 -57.35 -8.74
C THR A 278 -11.71 -56.86 -7.33
N ASP A 279 -10.43 -56.87 -6.93
CA ASP A 279 -10.01 -56.33 -5.64
C ASP A 279 -10.23 -54.80 -5.56
N ILE A 280 -10.09 -54.08 -6.68
CA ILE A 280 -10.40 -52.64 -6.76
C ILE A 280 -11.87 -52.36 -6.48
N TYR A 281 -12.77 -53.21 -6.98
CA TYR A 281 -14.20 -53.11 -6.69
C TYR A 281 -14.49 -53.34 -5.20
N SER A 282 -13.91 -54.39 -4.61
CA SER A 282 -14.07 -54.66 -3.18
C SER A 282 -13.48 -53.55 -2.29
N LEU A 283 -12.36 -52.93 -2.69
CA LEU A 283 -11.84 -51.71 -2.04
C LEU A 283 -12.81 -50.54 -2.15
N GLY A 284 -13.51 -50.40 -3.28
CA GLY A 284 -14.61 -49.44 -3.45
C GLY A 284 -15.78 -49.69 -2.49
N CYS A 285 -16.16 -50.96 -2.28
CA CYS A 285 -17.20 -51.34 -1.31
C CYS A 285 -16.77 -51.03 0.13
N ILE A 286 -15.51 -51.32 0.49
CA ILE A 286 -14.95 -50.97 1.81
C ILE A 286 -14.94 -49.45 1.99
N LEU A 287 -14.49 -48.70 0.98
CA LEU A 287 -14.49 -47.24 1.02
C LEU A 287 -15.91 -46.69 1.21
N HIS A 288 -16.88 -47.20 0.45
CA HIS A 288 -18.28 -46.84 0.60
C HIS A 288 -18.80 -47.14 2.01
N GLU A 289 -18.53 -48.32 2.54
CA GLU A 289 -18.97 -48.70 3.89
C GLU A 289 -18.35 -47.83 4.99
N THR A 290 -17.06 -47.50 4.90
CA THR A 290 -16.42 -46.61 5.89
C THR A 290 -16.98 -45.18 5.86
N ILE A 291 -17.64 -44.79 4.77
CA ILE A 291 -18.26 -43.47 4.61
C ILE A 291 -19.74 -43.51 4.96
N PHE A 292 -20.48 -44.54 4.56
CA PHE A 292 -21.95 -44.60 4.66
C PHE A 292 -22.46 -45.60 5.71
N GLY A 293 -21.56 -46.32 6.38
CA GLY A 293 -21.87 -47.32 7.43
C GLY A 293 -22.23 -48.72 6.92
N GLN A 294 -22.54 -48.84 5.62
CA GLN A 294 -22.94 -50.09 4.96
C GLN A 294 -22.32 -50.20 3.55
N PRO A 295 -22.05 -51.43 3.05
CA PRO A 295 -21.63 -51.62 1.67
C PRO A 295 -22.76 -51.22 0.70
N PRO A 296 -22.44 -50.90 -0.57
CA PRO A 296 -23.40 -50.32 -1.51
C PRO A 296 -24.60 -51.22 -1.82
N PHE A 297 -24.47 -52.54 -1.63
CA PHE A 297 -25.48 -53.55 -1.94
C PHE A 297 -25.67 -54.55 -0.78
N ALA A 298 -25.79 -54.06 0.46
CA ALA A 298 -25.98 -54.90 1.65
C ALA A 298 -27.38 -55.54 1.69
N ASP A 299 -27.46 -56.85 1.96
CA ASP A 299 -28.68 -57.57 2.41
C ASP A 299 -29.95 -57.35 1.56
N ILE A 300 -29.76 -57.23 0.25
CA ILE A 300 -30.82 -56.86 -0.71
C ILE A 300 -31.83 -57.99 -0.99
N GLY A 301 -31.61 -59.23 -0.53
CA GLY A 301 -32.52 -60.36 -0.76
C GLY A 301 -32.77 -60.75 -2.24
N LEU A 302 -32.14 -60.02 -3.17
CA LEU A 302 -32.27 -60.17 -4.62
C LEU A 302 -31.58 -61.42 -5.13
N ASP A 303 -32.14 -62.01 -6.18
CA ASP A 303 -31.43 -63.03 -6.96
C ASP A 303 -30.22 -62.42 -7.69
N ILE A 304 -29.26 -63.25 -8.11
CA ILE A 304 -27.99 -62.84 -8.72
C ILE A 304 -28.22 -61.89 -9.91
N ARG A 305 -29.24 -62.16 -10.74
CA ARG A 305 -29.56 -61.33 -11.91
C ARG A 305 -30.07 -59.94 -11.52
N GLU A 306 -31.00 -59.86 -10.58
CA GLU A 306 -31.56 -58.59 -10.10
C GLU A 306 -30.50 -57.72 -9.42
N ARG A 307 -29.56 -58.36 -8.72
CA ARG A 307 -28.39 -57.70 -8.12
C ARG A 307 -27.45 -57.11 -9.18
N LEU A 308 -27.20 -57.83 -10.27
CA LEU A 308 -26.39 -57.33 -11.39
C LEU A 308 -27.06 -56.13 -12.08
N ASP A 309 -28.38 -56.16 -12.25
CA ASP A 309 -29.14 -55.03 -12.81
C ASP A 309 -29.08 -53.79 -11.90
N ALA A 310 -29.17 -53.97 -10.58
CA ALA A 310 -29.01 -52.89 -9.61
C ALA A 310 -27.60 -52.28 -9.61
N MET A 311 -26.57 -53.10 -9.85
CA MET A 311 -25.19 -52.63 -10.02
C MET A 311 -25.03 -51.74 -11.25
N GLN A 312 -25.70 -52.07 -12.36
CA GLN A 312 -25.59 -51.32 -13.62
C GLN A 312 -26.02 -49.85 -13.49
N ALA A 313 -27.08 -49.58 -12.72
CA ALA A 313 -27.62 -48.23 -12.54
C ALA A 313 -26.97 -47.44 -11.38
N TRP A 314 -26.02 -48.04 -10.66
CA TRP A 314 -25.52 -47.49 -9.41
C TRP A 314 -24.57 -46.30 -9.59
N HIS A 315 -24.73 -45.31 -8.73
CA HIS A 315 -23.85 -44.14 -8.65
C HIS A 315 -23.65 -43.75 -7.18
N ALA A 316 -22.45 -43.28 -6.83
CA ALA A 316 -22.12 -42.90 -5.48
C ALA A 316 -22.99 -41.71 -5.03
N PRO A 317 -23.59 -41.77 -3.82
CA PRO A 317 -24.35 -40.66 -3.28
C PRO A 317 -23.45 -39.45 -2.96
N ARG A 318 -24.06 -38.26 -2.89
CA ARG A 318 -23.32 -37.07 -2.42
C ARG A 318 -22.94 -37.24 -0.95
N ILE A 319 -21.67 -37.05 -0.65
CA ILE A 319 -21.14 -37.07 0.73
C ILE A 319 -21.50 -35.75 1.40
N THR A 320 -22.41 -35.80 2.37
CA THR A 320 -22.85 -34.67 3.19
C THR A 320 -22.72 -35.01 4.67
N THR A 321 -22.75 -34.02 5.55
CA THR A 321 -22.64 -34.24 7.00
C THR A 321 -23.79 -35.05 7.60
N GLY A 322 -24.94 -35.16 6.91
CA GLY A 322 -26.11 -35.88 7.41
C GLY A 322 -26.21 -37.35 6.97
N ASN A 323 -25.44 -37.78 5.97
CA ASN A 323 -25.50 -39.13 5.41
C ASN A 323 -24.14 -39.83 5.37
N SER A 324 -23.11 -39.30 6.03
CA SER A 324 -21.77 -39.91 6.06
C SER A 324 -21.21 -39.99 7.48
N ALA A 325 -20.18 -40.81 7.64
CA ALA A 325 -19.48 -41.03 8.89
C ALA A 325 -18.91 -39.72 9.45
N SER A 326 -18.82 -39.62 10.78
CA SER A 326 -18.43 -38.40 11.49
C SER A 326 -17.09 -37.82 11.03
N TRP A 327 -16.13 -38.67 10.65
CA TRP A 327 -14.82 -38.25 10.13
C TRP A 327 -14.94 -37.41 8.84
N CYS A 328 -15.95 -37.65 8.00
CA CYS A 328 -16.21 -36.89 6.78
C CYS A 328 -16.60 -35.42 7.04
N ALA A 329 -16.99 -35.08 8.27
CA ALA A 329 -17.30 -33.70 8.64
C ALA A 329 -16.08 -32.77 8.49
N SER A 330 -14.87 -33.28 8.75
CA SER A 330 -13.61 -32.53 8.62
C SER A 330 -13.17 -32.30 7.16
N LEU A 331 -13.79 -32.97 6.18
CA LEU A 331 -13.51 -32.76 4.77
C LEU A 331 -14.17 -31.48 4.24
N ASN A 332 -13.44 -30.72 3.41
CA ASN A 332 -14.02 -29.60 2.66
C ASN A 332 -14.89 -30.09 1.48
N THR A 333 -15.75 -29.21 0.95
CA THR A 333 -16.66 -29.51 -0.17
C THR A 333 -15.96 -30.12 -1.38
N GLY A 334 -14.74 -29.65 -1.68
CA GLY A 334 -13.94 -30.19 -2.77
C GLY A 334 -13.43 -31.61 -2.47
N GLN A 335 -12.96 -31.89 -1.25
CA GLN A 335 -12.49 -33.22 -0.85
C GLN A 335 -13.63 -34.24 -0.84
N ARG A 336 -14.83 -33.86 -0.35
CA ARG A 336 -16.04 -34.70 -0.42
C ARG A 336 -16.43 -35.04 -1.85
N ARG A 337 -16.33 -34.07 -2.77
CA ARG A 337 -16.59 -34.29 -4.20
C ARG A 337 -15.57 -35.22 -4.84
N ASP A 338 -14.29 -35.04 -4.51
CA ASP A 338 -13.21 -35.87 -5.05
C ASP A 338 -13.31 -37.30 -4.52
N LEU A 339 -13.62 -37.49 -3.23
CA LEU A 339 -13.86 -38.80 -2.63
C LEU A 339 -15.05 -39.54 -3.25
N ARG A 340 -16.15 -38.84 -3.55
CA ARG A 340 -17.28 -39.39 -4.31
C ARG A 340 -16.84 -39.94 -5.68
N ARG A 341 -16.01 -39.19 -6.41
CA ARG A 341 -15.48 -39.63 -7.72
C ARG A 341 -14.60 -40.87 -7.61
N VAL A 342 -13.83 -40.98 -6.52
CA VAL A 342 -13.03 -42.18 -6.24
C VAL A 342 -13.94 -43.41 -6.09
N ILE A 343 -15.03 -43.28 -5.32
CA ILE A 343 -16.01 -44.36 -5.13
C ILE A 343 -16.67 -44.74 -6.46
N ASP A 344 -17.18 -43.75 -7.21
CA ASP A 344 -17.78 -43.96 -8.53
C ASP A 344 -16.82 -44.72 -9.46
N ARG A 345 -15.52 -44.36 -9.45
CA ARG A 345 -14.52 -45.01 -10.28
C ARG A 345 -14.20 -46.42 -9.80
N CYS A 346 -14.16 -46.70 -8.49
CA CYS A 346 -13.88 -48.05 -8.00
C CYS A 346 -15.03 -49.02 -8.29
N LEU A 347 -16.27 -48.55 -8.23
CA LEU A 347 -17.49 -49.35 -8.38
C LEU A 347 -18.08 -49.30 -9.80
N ALA A 348 -17.29 -48.89 -10.79
CA ALA A 348 -17.70 -48.95 -12.20
C ALA A 348 -17.98 -50.39 -12.64
N ASN A 349 -19.02 -50.58 -13.46
CA ASN A 349 -19.45 -51.91 -13.90
C ASN A 349 -18.36 -52.62 -14.72
N GLU A 350 -17.82 -51.93 -15.72
CA GLU A 350 -16.74 -52.44 -16.57
C GLU A 350 -15.38 -52.41 -15.85
N PRO A 351 -14.64 -53.54 -15.79
CA PRO A 351 -13.33 -53.59 -15.13
C PRO A 351 -12.31 -52.57 -15.67
N SER A 352 -12.37 -52.24 -16.97
CA SER A 352 -11.50 -51.26 -17.62
C SER A 352 -11.79 -49.81 -17.22
N GLU A 353 -13.00 -49.53 -16.74
CA GLU A 353 -13.41 -48.22 -16.22
C GLU A 353 -13.05 -48.04 -14.75
N ARG A 354 -12.48 -49.05 -14.08
CA ARG A 354 -12.03 -48.92 -12.69
C ARG A 354 -10.67 -48.23 -12.60
N TYR A 355 -10.12 -48.12 -11.39
CA TYR A 355 -8.73 -47.70 -11.22
C TYR A 355 -7.80 -48.75 -11.87
N PRO A 356 -6.75 -48.31 -12.60
CA PRO A 356 -5.79 -49.24 -13.22
C PRO A 356 -5.07 -50.16 -12.23
N GLY A 357 -5.03 -49.78 -10.95
CA GLY A 357 -4.50 -50.62 -9.87
C GLY A 357 -4.50 -49.91 -8.50
N ALA A 358 -4.30 -50.67 -7.42
CA ALA A 358 -4.49 -50.17 -6.07
C ALA A 358 -3.47 -49.07 -5.67
N ALA A 359 -2.30 -49.02 -6.32
CA ALA A 359 -1.32 -47.95 -6.12
C ALA A 359 -1.81 -46.57 -6.59
N THR A 360 -2.58 -46.53 -7.70
CA THR A 360 -3.15 -45.29 -8.22
C THR A 360 -4.29 -44.78 -7.34
N LEU A 361 -5.10 -45.70 -6.81
CA LEU A 361 -6.11 -45.42 -5.80
C LEU A 361 -5.48 -44.85 -4.51
N ALA A 362 -4.44 -45.50 -3.98
CA ALA A 362 -3.71 -45.03 -2.81
C ALA A 362 -3.19 -43.58 -2.99
N SER A 363 -2.60 -43.30 -4.16
CA SER A 363 -2.09 -41.97 -4.49
C SER A 363 -3.19 -40.90 -4.51
N ASP A 364 -4.39 -41.22 -4.98
CA ASP A 364 -5.51 -40.27 -4.99
C ASP A 364 -6.12 -40.08 -3.60
N LEU A 365 -6.19 -41.12 -2.76
CA LEU A 365 -6.58 -40.98 -1.35
C LEU A 365 -5.60 -40.08 -0.58
N ALA A 366 -4.30 -40.23 -0.81
CA ALA A 366 -3.26 -39.37 -0.23
C ALA A 366 -3.40 -37.91 -0.69
N ARG A 367 -3.68 -37.70 -1.98
CA ARG A 367 -3.95 -36.36 -2.54
C ARG A 367 -5.19 -35.72 -1.92
N ILE A 368 -6.27 -36.49 -1.70
CA ILE A 368 -7.47 -35.99 -1.02
C ILE A 368 -7.15 -35.58 0.40
N ALA A 369 -6.41 -36.40 1.16
CA ALA A 369 -5.98 -36.08 2.52
C ALA A 369 -5.15 -34.77 2.57
N GLY A 370 -4.27 -34.56 1.59
CA GLY A 370 -3.43 -33.35 1.46
C GLY A 370 -4.07 -32.16 0.74
N ASN A 371 -5.39 -32.21 0.44
CA ASN A 371 -6.11 -31.18 -0.32
C ASN A 371 -5.45 -30.85 -1.68
N GLN A 372 -4.91 -31.87 -2.35
CA GLN A 372 -4.25 -31.78 -3.64
C GLN A 372 -5.19 -32.17 -4.79
N PRO A 373 -4.92 -31.74 -6.04
CA PRO A 373 -5.63 -32.22 -7.22
C PRO A 373 -5.48 -33.74 -7.38
N ILE A 374 -6.60 -34.50 -7.37
CA ILE A 374 -6.59 -35.96 -7.64
C ILE A 374 -6.31 -36.25 -9.10
N SER A 375 -5.85 -37.45 -9.48
CA SER A 375 -5.52 -37.78 -10.87
C SER A 375 -6.74 -37.97 -11.78
N ILE A 376 -7.88 -38.37 -11.22
CA ILE A 376 -9.10 -38.66 -12.00
C ILE A 376 -9.95 -37.43 -12.28
N GLY A 377 -10.32 -37.25 -13.55
CA GLY A 377 -11.17 -36.18 -14.06
C GLY A 377 -10.40 -35.06 -14.79
N ARG A 378 -11.13 -34.09 -15.35
CA ARG A 378 -10.55 -32.95 -16.10
C ARG A 378 -9.74 -32.03 -15.19
N GLN A 379 -8.44 -31.89 -15.50
CA GLN A 379 -7.45 -31.12 -14.74
C GLN A 379 -7.38 -29.65 -15.19
N THR A 380 -8.42 -28.85 -14.97
CA THR A 380 -8.39 -27.44 -15.40
C THR A 380 -7.41 -26.60 -14.57
N ILE A 381 -6.83 -25.56 -15.19
CA ILE A 381 -5.95 -24.57 -14.52
C ILE A 381 -6.69 -23.95 -13.32
N SER A 382 -7.98 -23.66 -13.48
CA SER A 382 -8.84 -23.14 -12.41
C SER A 382 -8.96 -24.08 -11.21
N TYR A 383 -9.08 -25.40 -11.44
CA TYR A 383 -9.13 -26.39 -10.37
C TYR A 383 -7.81 -26.47 -9.59
N ARG A 384 -6.66 -26.45 -10.29
CA ARG A 384 -5.33 -26.49 -9.67
C ARG A 384 -5.02 -25.22 -8.89
N LEU A 385 -5.31 -24.05 -9.47
CA LEU A 385 -5.16 -22.76 -8.80
C LEU A 385 -6.07 -22.68 -7.57
N GLY A 386 -7.33 -23.08 -7.66
CA GLY A 386 -8.25 -23.13 -6.52
C GLY A 386 -7.72 -23.95 -5.34
N ARG A 387 -7.12 -25.12 -5.61
CA ARG A 387 -6.45 -25.95 -4.59
C ARG A 387 -5.15 -25.32 -4.06
N PHE A 388 -4.45 -24.52 -4.85
CA PHE A 388 -3.27 -23.77 -4.40
C PHE A 388 -3.65 -22.61 -3.48
N PHE A 389 -4.66 -21.81 -3.85
CA PHE A 389 -5.20 -20.74 -3.03
C PHE A 389 -5.71 -21.24 -1.68
N ALA A 390 -6.46 -22.35 -1.66
CA ALA A 390 -6.98 -22.95 -0.43
C ALA A 390 -5.88 -23.43 0.54
N ARG A 391 -4.68 -23.77 0.03
CA ARG A 391 -3.54 -24.24 0.84
C ARG A 391 -2.60 -23.13 1.28
N ARG A 392 -2.46 -22.04 0.50
CA ARG A 392 -1.47 -20.97 0.73
C ARG A 392 -2.09 -19.57 0.81
N ARG A 393 -3.28 -19.44 1.41
CA ARG A 393 -4.02 -18.16 1.52
C ARG A 393 -3.17 -16.99 2.02
N ALA A 394 -2.34 -17.20 3.04
CA ALA A 394 -1.54 -16.12 3.65
C ALA A 394 -0.43 -15.64 2.71
N LEU A 395 0.23 -16.57 2.02
CA LEU A 395 1.32 -16.25 1.10
C LEU A 395 0.79 -15.48 -0.11
N VAL A 396 -0.35 -15.89 -0.66
CA VAL A 396 -1.03 -15.20 -1.77
C VAL A 396 -1.41 -13.77 -1.37
N ILE A 397 -2.09 -13.61 -0.22
CA ILE A 397 -2.53 -12.29 0.28
C ILE A 397 -1.31 -11.39 0.51
N GLY A 398 -0.24 -11.91 1.11
CA GLY A 398 1.01 -11.18 1.33
C GLY A 398 1.67 -10.73 0.02
N SER A 399 1.75 -11.60 -0.99
CA SER A 399 2.30 -11.23 -2.30
C SER A 399 1.47 -10.21 -3.06
N ALA A 400 0.13 -10.25 -2.95
CA ALA A 400 -0.75 -9.26 -3.57
C ALA A 400 -0.60 -7.89 -2.90
N ALA A 401 -0.51 -7.85 -1.56
CA ALA A 401 -0.25 -6.62 -0.81
C ALA A 401 1.11 -6.01 -1.13
N ALA A 402 2.16 -6.83 -1.23
CA ALA A 402 3.50 -6.38 -1.62
C ALA A 402 3.55 -5.81 -3.05
N LEU A 403 2.83 -6.42 -3.99
CA LEU A 403 2.73 -5.93 -5.37
C LEU A 403 1.98 -4.59 -5.43
N LEU A 404 0.89 -4.44 -4.67
CA LEU A 404 0.17 -3.18 -4.57
C LEU A 404 1.04 -2.07 -3.95
N ALA A 405 1.79 -2.38 -2.90
CA ALA A 405 2.73 -1.44 -2.29
C ALA A 405 3.84 -1.00 -3.26
N LEU A 406 4.36 -1.94 -4.07
CA LEU A 406 5.34 -1.65 -5.13
C LEU A 406 4.75 -0.77 -6.24
N LEU A 407 3.51 -1.02 -6.67
CA LEU A 407 2.85 -0.23 -7.71
C LEU A 407 2.53 1.19 -7.22
N VAL A 408 2.05 1.32 -5.99
CA VAL A 408 1.83 2.63 -5.34
C VAL A 408 3.16 3.36 -5.18
N GLY A 409 4.21 2.68 -4.69
CA GLY A 409 5.55 3.25 -4.55
C GLY A 409 6.19 3.65 -5.89
N ALA A 410 5.99 2.86 -6.94
CA ALA A 410 6.47 3.19 -8.29
C ALA A 410 5.68 4.37 -8.89
N GLY A 411 4.36 4.42 -8.66
CA GLY A 411 3.53 5.55 -9.10
C GLY A 411 3.91 6.86 -8.44
N THR A 412 4.10 6.86 -7.12
CA THR A 412 4.57 8.05 -6.39
C THR A 412 6.00 8.43 -6.81
N TYR A 413 6.89 7.45 -7.01
CA TYR A 413 8.24 7.68 -7.52
C TYR A 413 8.25 8.31 -8.91
N VAL A 414 7.43 7.83 -9.84
CA VAL A 414 7.32 8.40 -11.20
C VAL A 414 6.82 9.85 -11.15
N VAL A 415 5.75 10.14 -10.41
CA VAL A 415 5.23 11.51 -10.27
C VAL A 415 6.26 12.43 -9.62
N GLN A 416 6.95 11.96 -8.56
CA GLN A 416 8.01 12.72 -7.90
C GLN A 416 9.21 12.96 -8.82
N SER A 417 9.59 11.97 -9.63
CA SER A 417 10.69 12.07 -10.60
C SER A 417 10.38 13.07 -11.72
N GLN A 418 9.12 13.15 -12.15
CA GLN A 418 8.69 14.13 -13.15
C GLN A 418 8.70 15.55 -12.58
N LYS A 419 8.17 15.76 -11.36
CA LYS A 419 8.23 17.08 -10.69
C LYS A 419 9.66 17.56 -10.51
N THR A 420 10.55 16.70 -10.03
CA THR A 420 11.98 17.03 -9.86
C THR A 420 12.68 17.28 -11.19
N ALA A 421 12.39 16.53 -12.25
CA ALA A 421 12.95 16.76 -13.58
C ALA A 421 12.45 18.05 -14.25
N THR A 422 11.20 18.46 -14.00
CA THR A 422 10.67 19.74 -14.48
C THR A 422 11.27 20.91 -13.72
N GLN A 423 11.37 20.82 -12.38
CA GLN A 423 12.06 21.83 -11.56
C GLN A 423 13.54 21.97 -11.94
N ALA A 424 14.24 20.85 -12.16
CA ALA A 424 15.64 20.85 -12.59
C ALA A 424 15.80 21.52 -13.97
N ARG A 425 14.90 21.24 -14.92
CA ARG A 425 14.90 21.91 -16.23
C ARG A 425 14.61 23.41 -16.12
N ARG A 426 13.65 23.83 -15.29
CA ARG A 426 13.37 25.26 -15.03
C ARG A 426 14.59 25.98 -14.44
N LEU A 427 15.20 25.42 -13.40
CA LEU A 427 16.43 25.94 -12.79
C LEU A 427 17.59 26.01 -13.78
N GLN A 428 17.75 24.97 -14.62
CA GLN A 428 18.79 24.92 -15.64
C GLN A 428 18.57 25.97 -16.74
N SER A 429 17.32 26.23 -17.16
CA SER A 429 17.02 27.28 -18.12
C SER A 429 17.24 28.68 -17.55
N VAL A 430 16.78 28.96 -16.32
CA VAL A 430 17.03 30.24 -15.65
C VAL A 430 18.53 30.48 -15.46
N THR A 431 19.27 29.47 -14.99
CA THR A 431 20.73 29.58 -14.85
C THR A 431 21.44 29.72 -16.19
N SER A 432 20.95 29.09 -17.26
CA SER A 432 21.51 29.27 -18.61
C SER A 432 21.32 30.69 -19.13
N VAL A 433 20.16 31.31 -18.88
CA VAL A 433 19.88 32.69 -19.27
C VAL A 433 20.70 33.68 -18.43
N LEU A 434 20.86 33.43 -17.12
CA LEU A 434 21.76 34.21 -16.26
C LEU A 434 23.23 34.05 -16.68
N SER A 435 23.64 32.85 -17.08
CA SER A 435 24.98 32.59 -17.61
C SER A 435 25.18 33.34 -18.93
N ASP A 436 24.21 33.30 -19.84
CA ASP A 436 24.24 34.05 -21.10
C ASP A 436 24.25 35.57 -20.86
N MET A 437 23.57 36.09 -19.84
CA MET A 437 23.68 37.49 -19.39
C MET A 437 25.10 37.85 -18.99
N LEU A 438 25.71 37.03 -18.13
CA LEU A 438 27.02 37.30 -17.55
C LEU A 438 28.17 37.07 -18.54
N THR A 439 27.96 36.24 -19.57
CA THR A 439 28.97 35.86 -20.57
C THR A 439 28.80 36.54 -21.94
N SER A 440 27.64 37.13 -22.24
CA SER A 440 27.41 37.93 -23.45
C SER A 440 28.24 39.21 -23.61
N PRO A 441 28.68 39.94 -22.58
CA PRO A 441 29.49 41.14 -22.84
C PRO A 441 30.84 40.72 -23.40
N ASP A 442 31.16 41.18 -24.62
CA ASP A 442 32.51 41.15 -25.16
C ASP A 442 33.29 42.31 -24.51
N PRO A 443 34.16 42.07 -23.51
CA PRO A 443 34.88 43.13 -22.80
C PRO A 443 35.85 43.91 -23.71
N TYR A 444 36.04 43.48 -24.97
CA TYR A 444 36.93 44.11 -25.93
C TYR A 444 36.27 45.15 -26.83
N ARG A 445 34.94 45.33 -26.78
CA ARG A 445 34.25 46.30 -27.66
C ARG A 445 34.36 47.77 -27.27
N GLY A 446 35.11 48.07 -26.23
CA GLY A 446 35.47 49.42 -25.84
C GLY A 446 35.95 49.40 -24.41
N ASN A 447 37.03 50.13 -24.12
CA ASN A 447 37.64 50.24 -22.80
C ASN A 447 36.71 50.97 -21.80
N ARG A 448 35.54 50.41 -21.52
CA ARG A 448 34.48 50.93 -20.64
C ARG A 448 34.01 49.80 -19.73
N GLU A 449 33.86 50.11 -18.44
CA GLU A 449 33.20 49.24 -17.47
C GLU A 449 31.78 48.90 -17.96
N VAL A 450 31.48 47.60 -18.07
CA VAL A 450 30.14 47.12 -18.42
C VAL A 450 29.26 47.21 -17.18
N ARG A 451 28.20 48.01 -17.23
CA ARG A 451 27.26 48.15 -16.11
C ARG A 451 26.12 47.14 -16.26
N LEU A 452 25.47 46.80 -15.15
CA LEU A 452 24.33 45.87 -15.14
C LEU A 452 23.21 46.31 -16.10
N VAL A 453 22.97 47.63 -16.22
CA VAL A 453 21.99 48.18 -17.16
C VAL A 453 22.34 47.86 -18.62
N ASP A 454 23.63 47.92 -18.98
CA ASP A 454 24.08 47.67 -20.36
C ASP A 454 23.88 46.18 -20.74
N LEU A 455 23.93 45.27 -19.75
CA LEU A 455 23.62 43.84 -19.93
C LEU A 455 22.13 43.60 -20.13
N VAL A 456 21.28 44.21 -19.30
CA VAL A 456 19.82 44.05 -19.38
C VAL A 456 19.29 44.63 -20.68
N ASP A 457 19.77 45.80 -21.11
CA ASP A 457 19.40 46.44 -22.38
C ASP A 457 19.77 45.59 -23.59
N GLY A 458 20.91 44.88 -23.53
CA GLY A 458 21.32 43.94 -24.57
C GLY A 458 20.45 42.68 -24.65
N MET A 459 19.76 42.33 -23.56
CA MET A 459 18.99 41.09 -23.47
C MET A 459 17.49 41.25 -23.70
N LEU A 460 16.91 42.39 -23.33
CA LEU A 460 15.48 42.68 -23.54
C LEU A 460 15.01 42.37 -24.99
N PRO A 461 15.70 42.83 -26.06
CA PRO A 461 15.28 42.54 -27.42
C PRO A 461 15.40 41.05 -27.80
N ARG A 462 16.37 40.33 -27.23
CA ARG A 462 16.56 38.89 -27.52
C ARG A 462 15.47 38.05 -26.88
N LEU A 463 15.05 38.40 -25.66
CA LEU A 463 13.94 37.75 -24.99
C LEU A 463 12.60 38.03 -25.66
N ASP A 464 12.40 39.26 -26.14
CA ASP A 464 11.18 39.63 -26.89
C ASP A 464 11.15 38.99 -28.30
N ALA A 465 12.30 38.66 -28.90
CA ALA A 465 12.40 38.07 -30.24
C ALA A 465 12.45 36.53 -30.28
N GLY A 466 12.89 35.86 -29.21
CA GLY A 466 13.06 34.41 -29.20
C GLY A 466 11.82 33.70 -28.67
N ASP A 467 10.99 33.11 -29.52
CA ASP A 467 9.76 32.37 -29.14
C ASP A 467 10.00 30.93 -28.61
N ASP A 468 11.24 30.45 -28.57
CA ASP A 468 11.56 29.03 -28.31
C ASP A 468 11.60 28.62 -26.81
N LEU A 469 11.31 29.54 -25.88
CA LEU A 469 11.29 29.24 -24.45
C LEU A 469 9.96 28.64 -24.01
N ASP A 470 10.02 27.62 -23.15
CA ASP A 470 8.84 27.10 -22.43
C ASP A 470 8.10 28.26 -21.71
N PRO A 471 6.77 28.37 -21.83
CA PRO A 471 6.01 29.49 -21.27
C PRO A 471 6.21 29.72 -19.77
N ASP A 472 6.36 28.65 -18.98
CA ASP A 472 6.56 28.77 -17.53
C ASP A 472 7.96 29.33 -17.22
N VAL A 473 8.96 28.87 -17.98
CA VAL A 473 10.34 29.37 -17.88
C VAL A 473 10.40 30.85 -18.28
N ARG A 474 9.68 31.24 -19.33
CA ARG A 474 9.58 32.65 -19.71
C ARG A 474 8.97 33.49 -18.58
N ALA A 475 7.89 33.03 -17.97
CA ALA A 475 7.26 33.75 -16.87
C ALA A 475 8.19 33.89 -15.64
N ASP A 476 9.02 32.88 -15.35
CA ASP A 476 10.07 32.97 -14.32
C ASP A 476 11.14 34.03 -14.67
N ILE A 477 11.60 34.07 -15.93
CA ILE A 477 12.60 35.05 -16.40
C ILE A 477 12.02 36.46 -16.37
N ASP A 478 10.79 36.63 -16.86
CA ASP A 478 10.11 37.93 -16.91
C ASP A 478 9.92 38.51 -15.52
N ASP A 479 9.50 37.70 -14.53
CA ASP A 479 9.33 38.14 -13.14
C ASP A 479 10.68 38.50 -12.49
N LEU A 480 11.75 37.74 -12.75
CA LEU A 480 13.09 38.02 -12.26
C LEU A 480 13.67 39.31 -12.86
N LEU A 481 13.52 39.50 -14.17
CA LEU A 481 13.96 40.71 -14.85
C LEU A 481 13.12 41.91 -14.43
N GLY A 482 11.82 41.73 -14.20
CA GLY A 482 10.94 42.75 -13.64
C GLY A 482 11.47 43.30 -12.31
N GLN A 483 11.82 42.41 -11.37
CA GLN A 483 12.44 42.81 -10.10
C GLN A 483 13.80 43.51 -10.30
N THR A 484 14.63 43.02 -11.22
CA THR A 484 15.94 43.62 -11.51
C THR A 484 15.79 45.04 -12.07
N LEU A 485 14.88 45.22 -13.04
CA LEU A 485 14.57 46.50 -13.65
C LEU A 485 13.94 47.48 -12.66
N LEU A 486 13.12 46.99 -11.73
CA LEU A 486 12.59 47.77 -10.62
C LEU A 486 13.74 48.37 -9.79
N HIS A 487 14.73 47.56 -9.39
CA HIS A 487 15.90 48.05 -8.64
C HIS A 487 16.80 49.01 -9.45
N LEU A 488 16.77 48.93 -10.78
CA LEU A 488 17.46 49.85 -11.69
C LEU A 488 16.64 51.13 -11.99
N GLY A 489 15.42 51.26 -11.46
CA GLY A 489 14.52 52.40 -11.69
C GLY A 489 13.83 52.41 -13.07
N ARG A 490 13.88 51.31 -13.82
CA ARG A 490 13.22 51.14 -15.13
C ARG A 490 11.78 50.63 -14.95
N PHE A 491 10.93 51.44 -14.30
CA PHE A 491 9.60 51.00 -13.87
C PHE A 491 8.66 50.54 -15.00
N GLU A 492 8.70 51.17 -16.17
CA GLU A 492 7.84 50.80 -17.31
C GLU A 492 8.18 49.41 -17.86
N ASP A 493 9.47 49.09 -18.02
CA ASP A 493 9.89 47.77 -18.48
C ASP A 493 9.64 46.72 -17.41
N ALA A 494 9.86 47.07 -16.14
CA ALA A 494 9.56 46.18 -15.01
C ALA A 494 8.07 45.81 -14.98
N GLU A 495 7.18 46.81 -15.09
CA GLU A 495 5.74 46.61 -15.13
C GLU A 495 5.34 45.71 -16.30
N ARG A 496 5.83 46.01 -17.51
CA ARG A 496 5.52 45.24 -18.73
C ARG A 496 5.88 43.76 -18.57
N LEU A 497 7.08 43.45 -18.07
CA LEU A 497 7.53 42.06 -17.89
C LEU A 497 6.78 41.37 -16.74
N THR A 498 6.65 42.01 -15.59
CA THR A 498 5.94 41.42 -14.44
C THR A 498 4.45 41.21 -14.74
N GLN A 499 3.79 42.11 -15.48
CA GLN A 499 2.40 41.90 -15.93
C GLN A 499 2.28 40.75 -16.93
N ARG A 500 3.24 40.58 -17.85
CA ARG A 500 3.29 39.43 -18.77
C ARG A 500 3.44 38.12 -18.02
N ALA A 501 4.37 38.05 -17.06
CA ALA A 501 4.54 36.90 -16.18
C ALA A 501 3.27 36.60 -15.36
N LEU A 502 2.65 37.64 -14.81
CA LEU A 502 1.44 37.51 -14.00
C LEU A 502 0.26 36.99 -14.83
N ALA A 503 0.07 37.50 -16.05
CA ALA A 503 -0.99 37.04 -16.94
C ALA A 503 -0.86 35.54 -17.27
N HIS A 504 0.37 35.07 -17.54
CA HIS A 504 0.63 33.65 -17.76
C HIS A 504 0.32 32.80 -16.52
N ARG A 505 0.82 33.21 -15.34
CA ARG A 505 0.61 32.46 -14.09
C ARG A 505 -0.85 32.40 -13.64
N LEU A 506 -1.62 33.45 -13.91
CA LEU A 506 -3.06 33.45 -13.64
C LEU A 506 -3.80 32.39 -14.46
N ASP A 507 -3.38 32.16 -15.71
CA ASP A 507 -3.96 31.15 -16.59
C ASP A 507 -3.43 29.74 -16.27
N SER A 508 -2.12 29.60 -16.02
CA SER A 508 -1.46 28.29 -15.83
C SER A 508 -1.64 27.71 -14.43
N ASP A 509 -1.34 28.51 -13.40
CA ASP A 509 -1.19 28.07 -12.02
C ASP A 509 -2.44 28.39 -11.19
N GLY A 510 -3.18 29.42 -11.61
CA GLY A 510 -4.36 29.93 -10.95
C GLY A 510 -4.06 31.05 -9.94
N ASP A 511 -5.14 31.72 -9.53
CA ASP A 511 -5.13 32.94 -8.72
C ASP A 511 -4.42 32.82 -7.36
N GLN A 512 -4.53 31.66 -6.73
CA GLN A 512 -4.09 31.40 -5.36
C GLN A 512 -2.77 30.60 -5.30
N ALA A 513 -2.14 30.33 -6.45
CA ALA A 513 -0.85 29.67 -6.48
C ALA A 513 0.24 30.58 -5.91
N THR A 514 1.21 30.00 -5.19
CA THR A 514 2.32 30.74 -4.57
C THR A 514 3.13 31.55 -5.60
N SER A 515 3.37 30.97 -6.78
CA SER A 515 4.03 31.62 -7.92
C SER A 515 3.27 32.88 -8.36
N THR A 516 1.94 32.81 -8.46
CA THR A 516 1.06 33.92 -8.82
C THR A 516 1.07 35.01 -7.74
N LEU A 517 0.96 34.62 -6.45
CA LEU A 517 0.97 35.56 -5.33
C LEU A 517 2.31 36.29 -5.20
N ALA A 518 3.44 35.60 -5.46
CA ALA A 518 4.76 36.22 -5.48
C ALA A 518 4.89 37.27 -6.60
N THR A 519 4.50 36.93 -7.82
CA THR A 519 4.54 37.87 -8.96
C THR A 519 3.59 39.06 -8.74
N ARG A 520 2.42 38.85 -8.09
CA ARG A 520 1.55 39.95 -7.65
C ARG A 520 2.22 40.88 -6.65
N LEU A 521 3.00 40.32 -5.73
CA LEU A 521 3.75 41.11 -4.75
C LEU A 521 4.77 42.01 -5.45
N HIS A 522 5.48 41.50 -6.47
CA HIS A 522 6.40 42.31 -7.27
C HIS A 522 5.65 43.40 -8.05
N ALA A 523 4.51 43.08 -8.68
CA ALA A 523 3.68 44.06 -9.37
C ALA A 523 3.22 45.19 -8.44
N ALA A 524 2.72 44.85 -7.24
CA ALA A 524 2.33 45.82 -6.24
C ALA A 524 3.51 46.66 -5.70
N THR A 525 4.72 46.08 -5.68
CA THR A 525 5.95 46.82 -5.32
C THR A 525 6.35 47.82 -6.41
N ILE A 526 6.13 47.48 -7.69
CA ILE A 526 6.32 48.43 -8.80
C ILE A 526 5.34 49.61 -8.65
N GLU A 527 4.07 49.34 -8.35
CA GLU A 527 3.07 50.39 -8.06
C GLU A 527 3.52 51.28 -6.89
N LEU A 528 4.05 50.70 -5.82
CA LEU A 528 4.59 51.43 -4.68
C LEU A 528 5.69 52.41 -5.09
N GLU A 529 6.68 51.96 -5.88
CA GLU A 529 7.81 52.80 -6.29
C GLU A 529 7.43 53.88 -7.31
N ARG A 530 6.42 53.61 -8.16
CA ARG A 530 5.82 54.63 -9.05
C ARG A 530 5.00 55.68 -8.28
N GLY A 531 4.71 55.41 -7.01
CA GLY A 531 3.92 56.27 -6.14
C GLY A 531 2.42 56.01 -6.20
N ASN A 532 1.96 54.89 -6.74
CA ASN A 532 0.54 54.51 -6.71
C ASN A 532 0.20 53.81 -5.38
N TYR A 533 0.38 54.55 -4.26
CA TYR A 533 0.34 54.00 -2.90
C TYR A 533 -1.00 53.35 -2.54
N GLU A 534 -2.13 53.89 -3.02
CA GLU A 534 -3.46 53.34 -2.77
C GLU A 534 -3.63 51.95 -3.40
N SER A 535 -3.28 51.84 -4.69
CA SER A 535 -3.32 50.56 -5.42
C SER A 535 -2.38 49.54 -4.77
N ALA A 536 -1.16 49.95 -4.45
CA ALA A 536 -0.18 49.11 -3.76
C ALA A 536 -0.69 48.65 -2.38
N HIS A 537 -1.30 49.56 -1.60
CA HIS A 537 -1.85 49.25 -0.29
C HIS A 537 -2.93 48.16 -0.36
N HIS A 538 -3.93 48.34 -1.23
CA HIS A 538 -4.99 47.35 -1.43
C HIS A 538 -4.44 46.02 -1.95
N ALA A 539 -3.47 46.05 -2.87
CA ALA A 539 -2.84 44.83 -3.37
C ALA A 539 -2.11 44.08 -2.25
N PHE A 540 -1.31 44.75 -1.42
CA PHE A 540 -0.61 44.11 -0.30
C PHE A 540 -1.56 43.53 0.74
N GLU A 541 -2.67 44.21 1.02
CA GLU A 541 -3.72 43.71 1.91
C GLU A 541 -4.31 42.40 1.36
N GLN A 542 -4.76 42.38 0.10
CA GLN A 542 -5.31 41.20 -0.56
C GLN A 542 -4.31 40.03 -0.65
N ILE A 543 -3.04 40.33 -0.96
CA ILE A 543 -1.97 39.32 -1.04
C ILE A 543 -1.73 38.71 0.34
N SER A 544 -1.62 39.53 1.39
CA SER A 544 -1.40 39.05 2.75
C SER A 544 -2.56 38.16 3.24
N ASP A 545 -3.81 38.53 2.92
CA ASP A 545 -4.99 37.73 3.25
C ASP A 545 -5.05 36.41 2.50
N SER A 546 -4.63 36.39 1.23
CA SER A 546 -4.55 35.17 0.42
C SER A 546 -3.46 34.23 0.96
N LEU A 547 -2.30 34.78 1.33
CA LEU A 547 -1.18 34.01 1.89
C LEU A 547 -1.50 33.38 3.25
N ARG A 548 -2.33 34.03 4.08
CA ARG A 548 -2.85 33.43 5.34
C ARG A 548 -3.69 32.17 5.10
N ARG A 549 -4.28 32.02 3.91
CA ARG A 549 -5.22 30.93 3.56
C ARG A 549 -4.59 29.84 2.69
N THR A 550 -3.33 29.99 2.29
CA THR A 550 -2.64 29.04 1.40
C THR A 550 -2.25 27.76 2.16
N ASP A 551 -2.38 26.59 1.52
CA ASP A 551 -1.91 25.29 2.03
C ASP A 551 -0.99 24.61 1.00
N PRO A 552 0.31 24.42 1.27
CA PRO A 552 1.01 24.71 2.54
C PRO A 552 1.23 26.21 2.79
N PRO A 553 1.34 26.62 4.07
CA PRO A 553 1.60 28.01 4.44
C PRO A 553 2.93 28.51 3.87
N GLN A 554 2.97 29.80 3.50
CA GLN A 554 4.13 30.49 2.92
C GLN A 554 4.62 31.60 3.85
N PRO A 555 5.30 31.26 4.97
CA PRO A 555 5.64 32.23 6.01
C PRO A 555 6.54 33.37 5.53
N GLU A 556 7.52 33.09 4.69
CA GLU A 556 8.50 34.08 4.21
C GLU A 556 7.84 35.12 3.31
N LEU A 557 7.02 34.64 2.36
CA LEU A 557 6.29 35.51 1.44
C LEU A 557 5.25 36.35 2.19
N LEU A 558 4.60 35.77 3.21
CA LEU A 558 3.68 36.49 4.09
C LEU A 558 4.42 37.58 4.88
N ALA A 559 5.59 37.27 5.47
CA ALA A 559 6.39 38.26 6.20
C ALA A 559 6.84 39.42 5.30
N GLN A 560 7.21 39.15 4.04
CA GLN A 560 7.52 40.18 3.06
C GLN A 560 6.31 41.06 2.73
N ALA A 561 5.16 40.46 2.44
CA ALA A 561 3.92 41.19 2.16
C ALA A 561 3.50 42.08 3.35
N LEU A 562 3.60 41.57 4.57
CA LEU A 562 3.28 42.33 5.79
C LEU A 562 4.21 43.54 6.00
N ARG A 563 5.51 43.44 5.68
CA ARG A 563 6.43 44.58 5.75
C ARG A 563 6.08 45.67 4.74
N LEU A 564 5.73 45.28 3.52
CA LEU A 564 5.30 46.21 2.46
C LEU A 564 3.94 46.85 2.79
N LEU A 565 3.00 46.07 3.33
CA LEU A 565 1.72 46.56 3.84
C LEU A 565 1.92 47.57 5.00
N ALA A 566 2.81 47.26 5.96
CA ALA A 566 3.12 48.19 7.04
C ALA A 566 3.71 49.51 6.51
N THR A 567 4.57 49.43 5.49
CA THR A 567 5.13 50.61 4.83
C THR A 567 4.05 51.48 4.20
N THR A 568 3.10 50.89 3.47
CA THR A 568 1.97 51.66 2.90
C THR A 568 1.04 52.20 4.00
N ARG A 569 0.84 51.48 5.10
CA ARG A 569 0.07 52.00 6.23
C ARG A 569 0.70 53.24 6.87
N ILE A 570 2.02 53.26 7.03
CA ILE A 570 2.75 54.41 7.58
C ILE A 570 2.68 55.61 6.65
N TYR A 571 2.94 55.43 5.35
CA TYR A 571 3.12 56.56 4.43
C TYR A 571 1.85 57.01 3.71
N PHE A 572 0.82 56.15 3.62
CA PHE A 572 -0.40 56.44 2.88
C PHE A 572 -1.67 56.40 3.75
N ALA A 573 -1.89 55.33 4.51
CA ALA A 573 -3.15 55.16 5.25
C ALA A 573 -3.21 55.91 6.59
N ASP A 574 -2.07 56.45 7.07
CA ASP A 574 -1.90 57.04 8.40
C ASP A 574 -2.33 56.09 9.55
N ASP A 575 -2.17 54.78 9.32
CA ASP A 575 -2.59 53.70 10.23
C ASP A 575 -1.37 53.09 10.94
N MET A 576 -0.85 53.81 11.95
CA MET A 576 0.35 53.38 12.68
C MET A 576 0.12 52.10 13.49
N ASP A 577 -1.07 51.92 14.06
CA ASP A 577 -1.42 50.73 14.83
C ASP A 577 -1.51 49.49 13.94
N GLY A 578 -2.17 49.61 12.78
CA GLY A 578 -2.18 48.54 11.79
C GLY A 578 -0.80 48.24 11.20
N ALA A 579 0.07 49.24 11.05
CA ALA A 579 1.45 49.03 10.63
C ALA A 579 2.24 48.23 11.68
N ILE A 580 2.15 48.62 12.96
CA ILE A 580 2.82 47.93 14.07
C ILE A 580 2.32 46.48 14.18
N ASN A 581 1.02 46.25 14.09
CA ASN A 581 0.42 44.92 14.14
C ASN A 581 0.90 44.01 13.00
N ALA A 582 0.99 44.52 11.78
CA ALA A 582 1.50 43.77 10.63
C ALA A 582 2.97 43.38 10.81
N ILE A 583 3.80 44.30 11.33
CA ILE A 583 5.21 44.03 11.62
C ILE A 583 5.39 43.05 12.79
N ASP A 584 4.59 43.14 13.84
CA ASP A 584 4.65 42.19 14.96
C ASP A 584 4.28 40.77 14.55
N GLU A 585 3.43 40.62 13.54
CA GLU A 585 3.22 39.33 12.90
C GLU A 585 4.43 38.87 12.07
N ALA A 586 5.00 39.74 11.22
CA ALA A 586 6.20 39.42 10.46
C ALA A 586 7.38 39.03 11.37
N LEU A 587 7.56 39.70 12.51
CA LEU A 587 8.59 39.38 13.50
C LEU A 587 8.35 38.03 14.19
N ARG A 588 7.09 37.67 14.49
CA ARG A 588 6.76 36.33 15.03
C ARG A 588 7.11 35.22 14.03
N ILE A 589 6.90 35.46 12.73
CA ILE A 589 7.29 34.52 11.68
C ILE A 589 8.81 34.33 11.69
N HIS A 590 9.61 35.40 11.61
CA HIS A 590 11.08 35.29 11.63
C HIS A 590 11.61 34.67 12.94
N ALA A 591 10.99 34.95 14.09
CA ALA A 591 11.41 34.39 15.38
C ALA A 591 11.27 32.86 15.45
N SER A 592 10.32 32.28 14.70
CA SER A 592 10.11 30.83 14.65
C SER A 592 11.18 30.08 13.85
N GLN A 593 11.99 30.78 13.06
CA GLN A 593 12.85 30.19 12.02
C GLN A 593 14.35 30.15 12.35
N HIS A 594 14.78 30.59 13.55
CA HIS A 594 16.16 30.54 14.08
C HIS A 594 17.32 30.94 13.13
N ASN A 595 18.01 32.05 13.44
CA ASN A 595 19.29 32.53 12.87
C ASN A 595 19.38 32.83 11.35
N GLU A 596 18.60 32.18 10.47
CA GLU A 596 18.70 32.40 9.01
C GLU A 596 18.17 33.76 8.54
N HIS A 597 17.27 34.40 9.30
CA HIS A 597 16.59 35.64 8.91
C HIS A 597 16.92 36.86 9.79
N ARG A 598 18.16 36.95 10.27
CA ARG A 598 18.56 38.02 11.21
C ARG A 598 18.49 39.41 10.58
N VAL A 599 18.75 39.55 9.28
CA VAL A 599 18.69 40.83 8.56
C VAL A 599 17.24 41.27 8.33
N GLU A 600 16.38 40.35 7.92
CA GLU A 600 14.95 40.61 7.70
C GLU A 600 14.25 41.03 9.00
N ALA A 601 14.62 40.40 10.12
CA ALA A 601 14.15 40.80 11.44
C ALA A 601 14.60 42.23 11.81
N LEU A 602 15.85 42.62 11.48
CA LEU A 602 16.32 43.99 11.70
C LEU A 602 15.54 45.01 10.84
N VAL A 603 15.30 44.70 9.56
CA VAL A 603 14.49 45.57 8.69
C VAL A 603 13.05 45.69 9.22
N ALA A 604 12.44 44.59 9.67
CA ALA A 604 11.12 44.63 10.28
C ALA A 604 11.10 45.51 11.54
N ARG A 605 12.08 45.35 12.45
CA ARG A 605 12.23 46.21 13.64
C ARG A 605 12.39 47.69 13.28
N GLN A 606 13.12 48.02 12.21
CA GLN A 606 13.24 49.40 11.73
C GLN A 606 11.89 49.99 11.32
N ILE A 607 11.08 49.24 10.56
CA ILE A 607 9.74 49.69 10.14
C ILE A 607 8.83 49.89 11.36
N LYS A 608 8.91 49.01 12.37
CA LYS A 608 8.17 49.18 13.64
C LYS A 608 8.59 50.45 14.37
N ALA A 609 9.89 50.69 14.54
CA ALA A 609 10.40 51.88 15.21
C ALA A 609 10.03 53.17 14.45
N LEU A 610 10.00 53.11 13.11
CA LEU A 610 9.48 54.19 12.29
C LEU A 610 7.99 54.44 12.56
N ALA A 611 7.15 53.41 12.59
CA ALA A 611 5.73 53.55 12.91
C ALA A 611 5.51 54.15 14.31
N GLN A 612 6.27 53.71 15.31
CA GLN A 612 6.27 54.29 16.67
C GLN A 612 6.66 55.77 16.66
N SER A 613 7.71 56.13 15.93
CA SER A 613 8.15 57.53 15.78
C SER A 613 7.10 58.41 15.08
N GLN A 614 6.32 57.85 14.14
CA GLN A 614 5.21 58.58 13.52
C GLN A 614 3.99 58.69 14.43
N LYS A 615 3.70 57.65 15.21
CA LYS A 615 2.60 57.64 16.20
C LYS A 615 2.80 58.68 17.31
N GLY A 616 4.06 59.00 17.64
CA GLY A 616 4.40 59.93 18.72
C GLY A 616 5.15 59.27 19.89
N ASP A 617 5.35 57.96 19.85
CA ASP A 617 6.09 57.19 20.86
C ASP A 617 7.62 57.38 20.71
N LEU A 618 8.07 58.65 20.69
CA LEU A 618 9.42 59.04 20.26
C LEU A 618 10.54 58.42 21.09
N ALA A 619 10.37 58.34 22.42
CA ALA A 619 11.38 57.77 23.31
C ALA A 619 11.55 56.26 23.12
N ALA A 620 10.45 55.55 22.87
CA ALA A 620 10.49 54.11 22.58
C ALA A 620 11.14 53.87 21.20
N ALA A 621 10.77 54.68 20.21
CA ALA A 621 11.35 54.62 18.87
C ALA A 621 12.86 54.90 18.87
N GLU A 622 13.31 55.92 19.62
CA GLU A 622 14.74 56.27 19.75
C GLU A 622 15.54 55.10 20.35
N SER A 623 15.06 54.55 21.47
CA SER A 623 15.69 53.41 22.14
C SER A 623 15.85 52.22 21.20
N GLU A 624 14.77 51.86 20.49
CA GLU A 624 14.77 50.76 19.53
C GLU A 624 15.72 51.02 18.35
N GLN A 625 15.72 52.24 17.80
CA GLN A 625 16.59 52.63 16.69
C GLN A 625 18.07 52.58 17.07
N ARG A 626 18.44 53.01 18.29
CA ARG A 626 19.82 52.88 18.80
C ARG A 626 20.22 51.41 18.98
N GLY A 627 19.32 50.57 19.49
CA GLY A 627 19.53 49.13 19.59
C GLY A 627 19.76 48.48 18.22
N ILE A 628 18.94 48.80 17.22
CA ILE A 628 19.09 48.33 15.84
C ILE A 628 20.44 48.77 15.24
N LEU A 629 20.87 50.01 15.47
CA LEU A 629 22.17 50.50 14.99
C LEU A 629 23.33 49.71 15.59
N ALA A 630 23.27 49.41 16.89
CA ALA A 630 24.27 48.59 17.57
C ALA A 630 24.29 47.17 16.99
N ASP A 631 23.12 46.53 16.85
CA ASP A 631 22.97 45.19 16.31
C ASP A 631 23.51 45.09 14.87
N ILE A 632 23.19 46.06 13.99
CA ILE A 632 23.70 46.10 12.61
C ILE A 632 25.21 46.28 12.61
N THR A 633 25.74 47.18 13.44
CA THR A 633 27.18 47.45 13.51
C THR A 633 27.95 46.21 13.98
N GLU A 634 27.44 45.52 15.00
CA GLU A 634 28.04 44.30 15.53
C GLU A 634 27.95 43.14 14.52
N PHE A 635 26.80 42.96 13.87
CA PHE A 635 26.54 41.79 13.03
C PHE A 635 27.04 41.95 11.58
N LEU A 636 26.82 43.11 10.95
CA LEU A 636 27.12 43.37 9.54
C LEU A 636 28.33 44.29 9.34
N GLY A 637 28.85 44.87 10.41
CA GLY A 637 29.99 45.79 10.39
C GLY A 637 29.61 47.26 10.18
N LYS A 638 30.57 48.13 10.48
CA LYS A 638 30.41 49.61 10.52
C LYS A 638 30.15 50.29 9.16
N ASP A 639 30.42 49.58 8.06
CA ASP A 639 30.25 50.06 6.69
C ASP A 639 29.03 49.40 6.00
N SER A 640 28.19 48.68 6.76
CA SER A 640 26.99 48.02 6.24
C SER A 640 25.98 49.02 5.67
N PRO A 641 25.43 48.78 4.47
CA PRO A 641 24.42 49.66 3.87
C PRO A 641 23.14 49.74 4.71
N TYR A 642 22.82 48.73 5.52
CA TYR A 642 21.66 48.74 6.42
C TYR A 642 21.75 49.79 7.55
N LEU A 643 22.94 50.34 7.81
CA LEU A 643 23.09 51.46 8.75
C LEU A 643 22.45 52.74 8.21
N PHE A 644 22.29 52.87 6.90
CA PHE A 644 21.76 54.07 6.27
C PHE A 644 20.33 54.40 6.75
N ASP A 645 19.40 53.46 6.59
CA ASP A 645 17.99 53.67 6.98
C ASP A 645 17.84 53.86 8.49
N ALA A 646 18.60 53.10 9.28
CA ALA A 646 18.60 53.20 10.74
C ALA A 646 19.07 54.58 11.22
N ARG A 647 20.19 55.11 10.67
CA ARG A 647 20.71 56.43 11.01
C ARG A 647 19.77 57.54 10.52
N ASN A 648 19.21 57.39 9.33
CA ASN A 648 18.27 58.37 8.77
C ASN A 648 17.01 58.48 9.64
N ASN A 649 16.43 57.34 10.02
CA ASN A 649 15.23 57.31 10.85
C ASN A 649 15.51 57.79 12.28
N LEU A 650 16.64 57.43 12.87
CA LEU A 650 17.06 57.98 14.18
C LEU A 650 17.24 59.50 14.11
N GLY A 651 17.94 60.03 13.11
CA GLY A 651 18.14 61.47 12.96
C GLY A 651 16.81 62.23 12.90
N ARG A 652 15.81 61.68 12.21
CA ARG A 652 14.45 62.25 12.18
C ARG A 652 13.73 62.16 13.53
N THR A 653 13.86 61.06 14.27
CA THR A 653 13.28 60.92 15.61
C THR A 653 13.92 61.91 16.59
N LEU A 654 15.26 62.04 16.57
CA LEU A 654 16.00 63.01 17.39
C LEU A 654 15.57 64.45 17.11
N GLN A 655 15.32 64.78 15.84
CA GLN A 655 14.77 66.08 15.46
C GLN A 655 13.38 66.30 16.07
N LYS A 656 12.49 65.31 16.04
CA LYS A 656 11.16 65.40 16.68
C LYS A 656 11.24 65.54 18.20
N LEU A 657 12.26 64.94 18.83
CA LEU A 657 12.55 65.07 20.27
C LEU A 657 13.18 66.42 20.65
N GLY A 658 13.51 67.27 19.67
CA GLY A 658 14.17 68.56 19.89
C GLY A 658 15.68 68.46 20.15
N GLN A 659 16.28 67.28 19.98
CA GLN A 659 17.73 67.05 20.12
C GLN A 659 18.47 67.46 18.84
N MET A 660 18.44 68.76 18.53
CA MET A 660 18.87 69.30 17.24
C MET A 660 20.35 69.03 16.94
N ASP A 661 21.25 69.19 17.92
CA ASP A 661 22.70 69.03 17.71
C ASP A 661 23.07 67.60 17.27
N GLU A 662 22.51 66.59 17.95
CA GLU A 662 22.76 65.18 17.62
C GLU A 662 22.07 64.81 16.29
N ALA A 663 20.84 65.28 16.08
CA ALA A 663 20.10 65.05 14.84
C ALA A 663 20.87 65.59 13.62
N GLY A 664 21.36 66.82 13.69
CA GLY A 664 22.12 67.46 12.62
C GLY A 664 23.43 66.73 12.33
N THR A 665 24.19 66.37 13.37
CA THR A 665 25.43 65.60 13.24
C THR A 665 25.17 64.24 12.59
N LEU A 666 24.14 63.53 13.04
CA LEU A 666 23.80 62.21 12.51
C LEU A 666 23.32 62.27 11.06
N LEU A 667 22.47 63.23 10.70
CA LEU A 667 21.99 63.40 9.32
C LEU A 667 23.13 63.79 8.36
N ALA A 668 24.03 64.69 8.79
CA ALA A 668 25.19 65.09 7.99
C ALA A 668 26.15 63.90 7.75
N THR A 669 26.53 63.21 8.83
CA THR A 669 27.39 62.02 8.71
C THR A 669 26.75 60.87 7.93
N ASN A 670 25.41 60.74 7.96
CA ASN A 670 24.70 59.76 7.16
C ASN A 670 24.66 60.14 5.66
N ALA A 671 24.60 61.43 5.32
CA ALA A 671 24.74 61.88 3.94
C ALA A 671 26.16 61.60 3.40
N ASP A 672 27.19 61.89 4.19
CA ASP A 672 28.58 61.55 3.85
C ASP A 672 28.79 60.02 3.74
N PHE A 673 28.12 59.25 4.59
CA PHE A 673 28.12 57.79 4.50
C PHE A 673 27.48 57.31 3.19
N ALA A 674 26.28 57.80 2.87
CA ALA A 674 25.57 57.43 1.65
C ALA A 674 26.37 57.79 0.39
N GLU A 675 26.97 58.98 0.36
CA GLU A 675 27.79 59.43 -0.76
C GLU A 675 29.05 58.57 -0.97
N ARG A 676 29.68 58.10 0.12
CA ARG A 676 30.84 57.18 0.04
C ARG A 676 30.46 55.75 -0.35
N VAL A 677 29.32 55.24 0.14
CA VAL A 677 28.93 53.83 -0.02
C VAL A 677 28.14 53.59 -1.32
N PHE A 678 27.19 54.47 -1.63
CA PHE A 678 26.29 54.33 -2.78
C PHE A 678 26.70 55.23 -3.95
N GLY A 679 27.46 56.30 -3.70
CA GLY A 679 27.87 57.28 -4.70
C GLY A 679 26.99 58.54 -4.70
N ALA A 680 27.48 59.60 -5.35
CA ALA A 680 26.93 60.95 -5.26
C ALA A 680 25.53 61.15 -5.87
N GLU A 681 25.14 60.31 -6.84
CA GLU A 681 23.85 60.40 -7.56
C GLU A 681 22.89 59.27 -7.18
N ALA A 682 23.27 58.37 -6.25
CA ALA A 682 22.42 57.24 -5.87
C ALA A 682 21.12 57.70 -5.17
N PRO A 683 19.99 56.99 -5.36
CA PRO A 683 18.70 57.36 -4.75
C PRO A 683 18.78 57.58 -3.23
N ASP A 684 19.51 56.72 -2.53
CA ASP A 684 19.72 56.79 -1.08
C ASP A 684 20.48 58.06 -0.68
N THR A 685 21.55 58.40 -1.42
CA THR A 685 22.30 59.65 -1.22
C THR A 685 21.41 60.87 -1.43
N LEU A 686 20.60 60.89 -2.50
CA LEU A 686 19.67 61.99 -2.77
C LEU A 686 18.58 62.09 -1.69
N MET A 687 18.15 60.97 -1.09
CA MET A 687 17.25 60.98 0.06
C MET A 687 17.92 61.56 1.31
N ALA A 688 19.17 61.16 1.59
CA ALA A 688 19.94 61.66 2.73
C ALA A 688 20.13 63.18 2.66
N LEU A 689 20.55 63.68 1.49
CA LEU A 689 20.75 65.10 1.22
C LEU A 689 19.42 65.88 1.32
N ASN A 690 18.32 65.31 0.84
CA ASN A 690 17.01 65.93 0.99
C ASN A 690 16.62 66.06 2.47
N ASN A 691 16.84 65.02 3.28
CA ASN A 691 16.50 65.06 4.70
C ASN A 691 17.40 66.02 5.48
N LEU A 692 18.70 66.08 5.14
CA LEU A 692 19.61 67.08 5.67
C LEU A 692 19.18 68.50 5.26
N GLY A 693 18.75 68.71 4.02
CA GLY A 693 18.20 69.98 3.55
C GLY A 693 16.94 70.39 4.30
N VAL A 694 16.03 69.44 4.56
CA VAL A 694 14.84 69.69 5.40
C VAL A 694 15.22 70.06 6.82
N PHE A 695 16.22 69.38 7.40
CA PHE A 695 16.74 69.71 8.73
C PHE A 695 17.32 71.14 8.76
N GLN A 696 18.19 71.49 7.81
CA GLN A 696 18.77 72.83 7.69
C GLN A 696 17.72 73.92 7.47
N TRP A 697 16.69 73.62 6.67
CA TRP A 697 15.55 74.52 6.45
C TRP A 697 14.78 74.79 7.75
N ASN A 698 14.53 73.76 8.56
CA ASN A 698 13.86 73.93 9.86
C ASN A 698 14.69 74.74 10.87
N GLU A 699 16.02 74.71 10.76
CA GLU A 699 16.92 75.55 11.58
C GLU A 699 17.09 76.98 11.04
N GLY A 700 16.35 77.36 9.98
CA GLY A 700 16.42 78.70 9.39
C GLY A 700 17.61 78.92 8.46
N ARG A 701 18.42 77.89 8.18
CA ARG A 701 19.53 77.96 7.22
C ARG A 701 19.02 77.73 5.80
N PHE A 702 18.18 78.65 5.32
CA PHE A 702 17.47 78.50 4.05
C PHE A 702 18.39 78.45 2.82
N GLY A 703 19.49 79.21 2.83
CA GLY A 703 20.49 79.20 1.75
C GLY A 703 21.19 77.84 1.60
N ASP A 704 21.66 77.27 2.71
CA ASP A 704 22.32 75.95 2.72
C ASP A 704 21.34 74.84 2.29
N ALA A 705 20.10 74.91 2.78
CA ALA A 705 19.04 73.99 2.39
C ALA A 705 18.74 74.07 0.88
N ALA A 706 18.68 75.28 0.31
CA ALA A 706 18.47 75.48 -1.12
C ALA A 706 19.58 74.83 -1.96
N MET A 707 20.85 74.95 -1.56
CA MET A 707 21.97 74.29 -2.24
C MET A 707 21.84 72.76 -2.26
N LEU A 708 21.44 72.17 -1.13
CA LEU A 708 21.19 70.73 -1.05
C LEU A 708 20.00 70.32 -1.93
N PHE A 709 18.90 71.07 -1.90
CA PHE A 709 17.72 70.76 -2.73
C PHE A 709 17.98 70.93 -4.22
N GLU A 710 18.80 71.89 -4.65
CA GLU A 710 19.24 72.02 -6.06
C GLU A 710 19.98 70.76 -6.52
N ARG A 711 20.92 70.27 -5.71
CA ARG A 711 21.65 69.03 -5.99
C ARG A 711 20.71 67.82 -6.06
N VAL A 712 19.77 67.71 -5.12
CA VAL A 712 18.76 66.64 -5.11
C VAL A 712 17.85 66.68 -6.33
N LEU A 713 17.39 67.87 -6.71
CA LEU A 713 16.50 68.06 -7.87
C LEU A 713 17.22 67.64 -9.16
N ALA A 714 18.44 68.10 -9.38
CA ALA A 714 19.22 67.74 -10.57
C ALA A 714 19.45 66.22 -10.67
N GLY A 715 19.78 65.56 -9.56
CA GLY A 715 19.94 64.11 -9.51
C GLY A 715 18.64 63.36 -9.81
N ARG A 716 17.52 63.77 -9.21
CA ARG A 716 16.21 63.12 -9.43
C ARG A 716 15.66 63.37 -10.82
N GLU A 717 15.85 64.55 -11.41
CA GLU A 717 15.46 64.82 -12.79
C GLU A 717 16.21 63.93 -13.77
N LYS A 718 17.51 63.73 -13.55
CA LYS A 718 18.34 62.84 -14.37
C LYS A 718 17.92 61.37 -14.24
N ALA A 719 17.62 60.91 -13.01
CA ALA A 719 17.35 59.50 -12.74
C ALA A 719 15.89 59.08 -12.99
N LEU A 720 14.92 59.91 -12.62
CA LEU A 720 13.49 59.57 -12.61
C LEU A 720 12.66 60.42 -13.60
N GLY A 721 13.26 61.48 -14.16
CA GLY A 721 12.58 62.45 -14.99
C GLY A 721 11.84 63.55 -14.21
N PRO A 722 11.40 64.61 -14.92
CA PRO A 722 10.85 65.83 -14.32
C PRO A 722 9.42 65.70 -13.78
N ARG A 723 8.69 64.64 -14.16
CA ARG A 723 7.28 64.40 -13.79
C ARG A 723 7.12 63.42 -12.62
N HIS A 724 8.20 62.80 -12.16
CA HIS A 724 8.12 61.79 -11.10
C HIS A 724 7.76 62.42 -9.74
N PRO A 725 6.92 61.80 -8.89
CA PRO A 725 6.49 62.38 -7.60
C PRO A 725 7.64 62.81 -6.70
N ARG A 726 8.69 61.98 -6.55
CA ARG A 726 9.90 62.35 -5.78
C ARG A 726 10.65 63.57 -6.36
N THR A 727 10.60 63.79 -7.67
CA THR A 727 11.20 64.95 -8.32
C THR A 727 10.38 66.22 -8.04
N LEU A 728 9.05 66.12 -8.11
CA LEU A 728 8.14 67.23 -7.79
C LEU A 728 8.25 67.66 -6.32
N ILE A 729 8.46 66.71 -5.39
CA ILE A 729 8.74 67.00 -3.98
C ILE A 729 10.06 67.76 -3.83
N ALA A 730 11.14 67.33 -4.50
CA ALA A 730 12.42 68.02 -4.43
C ALA A 730 12.33 69.45 -4.98
N ARG A 731 11.60 69.64 -6.09
CA ARG A 731 11.34 70.96 -6.66
C ARG A 731 10.52 71.85 -5.73
N SER A 732 9.51 71.29 -5.06
CA SER A 732 8.71 72.00 -4.04
C SER A 732 9.55 72.39 -2.83
N ASN A 733 10.42 71.51 -2.35
CA ASN A 733 11.34 71.79 -1.23
C ASN A 733 12.31 72.91 -1.58
N LEU A 734 12.87 72.90 -2.80
CA LEU A 734 13.72 73.98 -3.30
C LEU A 734 12.96 75.30 -3.37
N ALA A 735 11.77 75.32 -3.98
CA ALA A 735 10.94 76.53 -4.05
C ALA A 735 10.61 77.09 -2.65
N ASN A 736 10.34 76.20 -1.69
CA ASN A 736 10.13 76.57 -0.28
C ASN A 736 11.35 77.26 0.33
N ALA A 737 12.53 76.65 0.17
CA ALA A 737 13.78 77.17 0.71
C ALA A 737 14.15 78.52 0.07
N LEU A 738 14.00 78.64 -1.25
CA LEU A 738 14.22 79.90 -1.98
C LEU A 738 13.25 81.00 -1.51
N SER A 739 11.98 80.67 -1.35
CA SER A 739 10.95 81.60 -0.88
C SER A 739 11.26 82.17 0.50
N ASP A 740 11.69 81.32 1.44
CA ASP A 740 12.02 81.76 2.80
C ASP A 740 13.39 82.44 2.88
N ASN A 741 14.30 82.13 1.94
CA ASN A 741 15.54 82.88 1.73
C ASN A 741 15.32 84.24 1.05
N GLY A 742 14.07 84.59 0.68
CA GLY A 742 13.69 85.85 0.05
C GLY A 742 13.77 85.86 -1.48
N ASP A 743 14.23 84.79 -2.12
CA ASP A 743 14.31 84.64 -3.58
C ASP A 743 12.94 84.21 -4.17
N THR A 744 11.93 85.06 -3.94
CA THR A 744 10.56 84.84 -4.41
C THR A 744 10.45 84.89 -5.94
N ALA A 745 11.39 85.55 -6.61
CA ALA A 745 11.45 85.66 -8.06
C ALA A 745 11.69 84.29 -8.73
N ARG A 746 12.56 83.45 -8.15
CA ARG A 746 12.76 82.07 -8.61
C ARG A 746 11.74 81.09 -8.01
N ALA A 747 11.37 81.27 -6.75
CA ALA A 747 10.50 80.33 -6.05
C ALA A 747 9.07 80.27 -6.61
N CYS A 748 8.45 81.41 -6.89
CA CYS A 748 7.02 81.46 -7.24
C CYS A 748 6.72 80.79 -8.60
N PRO A 749 7.45 81.08 -9.69
CA PRO A 749 7.27 80.37 -10.96
C PRO A 749 7.51 78.86 -10.81
N MET A 750 8.57 78.47 -10.10
CA MET A 750 8.91 77.07 -9.85
C MET A 750 7.79 76.32 -9.11
N ALA A 751 7.24 76.92 -8.05
CA ALA A 751 6.14 76.32 -7.29
C ALA A 751 4.87 76.18 -8.15
N TRP A 752 4.57 77.20 -8.98
CA TRP A 752 3.42 77.17 -9.89
C TRP A 752 3.55 76.08 -10.97
N GLU A 753 4.70 75.99 -11.64
CA GLU A 753 4.98 74.95 -12.64
C GLU A 753 4.93 73.54 -12.03
N THR A 754 5.42 73.40 -10.79
CA THR A 754 5.35 72.14 -10.06
C THR A 754 3.91 71.75 -9.75
N TYR A 755 3.06 72.73 -9.38
CA TYR A 755 1.63 72.51 -9.16
C TYR A 755 0.93 72.07 -10.44
N GLN A 756 1.17 72.75 -11.56
CA GLN A 756 0.60 72.36 -12.86
C GLN A 756 1.01 70.95 -13.25
N THR A 757 2.30 70.62 -13.10
CA THR A 757 2.80 69.27 -13.40
C THR A 757 2.17 68.21 -12.50
N SER A 758 2.05 68.47 -11.19
CA SER A 758 1.39 67.54 -10.26
C SER A 758 -0.09 67.39 -10.58
N LEU A 759 -0.78 68.46 -10.98
CA LEU A 759 -2.19 68.39 -11.38
C LEU A 759 -2.39 67.56 -12.65
N GLU A 760 -1.49 67.66 -13.63
CA GLU A 760 -1.51 66.82 -14.83
C GLU A 760 -1.22 65.34 -14.55
N VAL A 761 -0.34 65.06 -13.58
CA VAL A 761 0.11 63.69 -13.26
C VAL A 761 -0.86 62.99 -12.32
N ASP A 762 -1.28 63.67 -11.24
CA ASP A 762 -2.05 63.07 -10.15
C ASP A 762 -3.56 63.36 -10.24
N GLY A 763 -3.98 64.33 -11.05
CA GLY A 763 -5.38 64.77 -11.14
C GLY A 763 -5.90 65.49 -9.90
N THR A 764 -7.20 65.80 -9.87
CA THR A 764 -7.86 66.53 -8.78
C THR A 764 -8.29 65.65 -7.61
N ASP A 765 -8.35 64.34 -7.80
CA ASP A 765 -8.77 63.39 -6.77
C ASP A 765 -7.63 63.07 -5.79
N SER A 766 -6.41 63.46 -6.14
CA SER A 766 -5.21 63.33 -5.30
C SER A 766 -5.00 64.58 -4.43
N HIS A 767 -4.50 64.36 -3.21
CA HIS A 767 -4.06 65.45 -2.33
C HIS A 767 -2.73 66.09 -2.77
N ARG A 768 -1.98 65.43 -3.67
CA ARG A 768 -0.59 65.82 -4.00
C ARG A 768 -0.43 67.20 -4.60
N PRO A 769 -1.29 67.67 -5.53
CA PRO A 769 -1.18 69.02 -6.07
C PRO A 769 -1.28 70.11 -4.99
N GLY A 770 -1.91 69.81 -3.85
CA GLY A 770 -1.98 70.73 -2.72
C GLY A 770 -0.62 71.12 -2.15
N TYR A 771 0.40 70.25 -2.21
CA TYR A 771 1.74 70.56 -1.68
C TYR A 771 2.44 71.70 -2.44
N PRO A 772 2.69 71.60 -3.77
CA PRO A 772 3.27 72.71 -4.52
C PRO A 772 2.37 73.95 -4.56
N LEU A 773 1.04 73.79 -4.52
CA LEU A 773 0.12 74.93 -4.43
C LEU A 773 0.25 75.69 -3.10
N LYS A 774 0.43 74.98 -2.00
CA LYS A 774 0.73 75.57 -0.69
C LYS A 774 2.06 76.32 -0.70
N VAL A 775 3.11 75.73 -1.30
CA VAL A 775 4.41 76.40 -1.46
C VAL A 775 4.26 77.67 -2.30
N PHE A 776 3.45 77.62 -3.37
CA PHE A 776 3.15 78.79 -4.19
C PHE A 776 2.43 79.88 -3.38
N ALA A 777 1.42 79.53 -2.58
CA ALA A 777 0.76 80.47 -1.69
C ALA A 777 1.74 81.12 -0.70
N ARG A 778 2.64 80.32 -0.12
CA ARG A 778 3.67 80.84 0.78
C ARG A 778 4.63 81.81 0.09
N CYS A 779 5.04 81.50 -1.14
CA CYS A 779 5.88 82.39 -1.93
C CYS A 779 5.18 83.71 -2.27
N VAL A 780 3.92 83.66 -2.71
CA VAL A 780 3.10 84.85 -3.01
C VAL A 780 2.95 85.72 -1.77
N GLY A 781 2.70 85.11 -0.61
CA GLY A 781 2.60 85.84 0.66
C GLY A 781 3.93 86.45 1.10
N ASN A 782 5.05 85.72 0.99
CA ASN A 782 6.39 86.24 1.29
C ASN A 782 6.81 87.37 0.32
N ARG A 783 6.25 87.42 -0.89
CA ARG A 783 6.40 88.53 -1.84
C ARG A 783 5.61 89.78 -1.45
N GLY A 784 4.78 89.71 -0.41
CA GLY A 784 3.97 90.81 0.11
C GLY A 784 2.51 90.80 -0.34
N GLU A 785 2.05 89.77 -1.05
CA GLU A 785 0.67 89.66 -1.53
C GLU A 785 -0.15 88.72 -0.64
N ALA A 786 -0.29 89.08 0.64
CA ALA A 786 -0.90 88.25 1.67
C ALA A 786 -2.36 87.84 1.37
N ASP A 787 -3.19 88.72 0.81
CA ASP A 787 -4.59 88.40 0.49
C ASP A 787 -4.69 87.33 -0.61
N LYS A 788 -3.83 87.40 -1.64
CA LYS A 788 -3.76 86.36 -2.67
C LYS A 788 -3.27 85.03 -2.10
N ALA A 789 -2.33 85.07 -1.15
CA ALA A 789 -1.89 83.86 -0.45
C ALA A 789 -3.05 83.20 0.32
N VAL A 790 -3.93 83.98 0.95
CA VAL A 790 -5.14 83.49 1.62
C VAL A 790 -6.09 82.83 0.62
N GLU A 791 -6.36 83.47 -0.53
CA GLU A 791 -7.22 82.91 -1.59
C GLU A 791 -6.70 81.57 -2.13
N ILE A 792 -5.38 81.45 -2.33
CA ILE A 792 -4.76 80.20 -2.77
C ILE A 792 -4.83 79.14 -1.66
N LEU A 793 -4.60 79.52 -0.39
CA LEU A 793 -4.70 78.58 0.73
C LEU A 793 -6.13 78.08 0.95
N ASP A 794 -7.16 78.86 0.62
CA ASP A 794 -8.55 78.37 0.61
C ASP A 794 -8.74 77.21 -0.37
N GLN A 795 -8.07 77.24 -1.53
CA GLN A 795 -8.09 76.14 -2.49
C GLN A 795 -7.34 74.91 -1.95
N VAL A 796 -6.19 75.12 -1.30
CA VAL A 796 -5.41 74.03 -0.66
C VAL A 796 -6.23 73.36 0.45
N ILE A 797 -6.86 74.14 1.31
CA ILE A 797 -7.69 73.63 2.42
C ILE A 797 -8.89 72.87 1.87
N ALA A 798 -9.57 73.37 0.83
CA ALA A 798 -10.68 72.68 0.20
C ALA A 798 -10.24 71.33 -0.40
N LEU A 799 -9.14 71.31 -1.14
CA LEU A 799 -8.57 70.09 -1.73
C LEU A 799 -8.22 69.05 -0.67
N TRP A 800 -7.48 69.43 0.38
CA TRP A 800 -7.08 68.50 1.44
C TRP A 800 -8.23 68.10 2.36
N THR A 801 -9.23 68.96 2.57
CA THR A 801 -10.45 68.58 3.29
C THR A 801 -11.22 67.51 2.52
N ALA A 802 -11.31 67.62 1.20
CA ALA A 802 -11.99 66.64 0.36
C ALA A 802 -11.23 65.30 0.28
N THR A 803 -9.90 65.35 0.17
CA THR A 803 -9.07 64.16 -0.10
C THR A 803 -8.51 63.47 1.14
N ARG A 804 -8.31 64.20 2.24
CA ARG A 804 -7.73 63.69 3.50
C ARG A 804 -8.57 63.97 4.74
N GLY A 805 -9.64 64.75 4.60
CA GLY A 805 -10.50 65.15 5.70
C GLY A 805 -10.04 66.44 6.41
N PRO A 806 -10.95 67.04 7.18
CA PRO A 806 -10.71 68.33 7.85
C PRO A 806 -9.74 68.25 9.04
N HIS A 807 -9.55 67.06 9.62
CA HIS A 807 -8.73 66.86 10.82
C HIS A 807 -7.27 66.50 10.51
N HIS A 808 -6.97 66.19 9.24
CA HIS A 808 -5.64 65.76 8.85
C HIS A 808 -4.61 66.89 9.07
N LEU A 809 -3.41 66.53 9.51
CA LEU A 809 -2.35 67.48 9.90
C LEU A 809 -1.98 68.46 8.78
N ASP A 810 -1.92 68.00 7.53
CA ASP A 810 -1.68 68.86 6.35
C ASP A 810 -2.77 69.93 6.18
N THR A 811 -4.05 69.56 6.30
CA THR A 811 -5.19 70.50 6.26
C THR A 811 -5.05 71.56 7.35
N LEU A 812 -4.76 71.13 8.58
CA LEU A 812 -4.56 72.03 9.72
C LEU A 812 -3.32 72.92 9.54
N ASN A 813 -2.25 72.43 8.91
CA ASN A 813 -1.06 73.22 8.60
C ASN A 813 -1.31 74.24 7.48
N ALA A 814 -2.20 73.97 6.52
CA ALA A 814 -2.65 74.97 5.56
C ALA A 814 -3.52 76.04 6.23
N MET A 815 -4.39 75.65 7.17
CA MET A 815 -5.12 76.59 8.02
C MET A 815 -4.14 77.47 8.83
N HIS A 816 -3.10 76.89 9.42
CA HIS A 816 -2.09 77.66 10.15
C HIS A 816 -1.43 78.73 9.28
N ASP A 817 -0.98 78.37 8.07
CA ASP A 817 -0.38 79.31 7.13
C ASP A 817 -1.37 80.40 6.68
N ARG A 818 -2.66 80.04 6.54
CA ARG A 818 -3.71 80.99 6.19
C ARG A 818 -3.94 81.99 7.32
N ALA A 819 -4.00 81.53 8.57
CA ALA A 819 -4.14 82.40 9.73
C ALA A 819 -2.95 83.35 9.87
N ARG A 820 -1.73 82.87 9.60
CA ARG A 820 -0.53 83.71 9.54
C ARG A 820 -0.67 84.82 8.51
N PHE A 821 -1.12 84.51 7.28
CA PHE A 821 -1.27 85.53 6.24
C PHE A 821 -2.44 86.49 6.50
N LEU A 822 -3.56 86.01 7.06
CA LEU A 822 -4.66 86.88 7.52
C LEU A 822 -4.20 87.87 8.59
N ALA A 823 -3.34 87.44 9.52
CA ALA A 823 -2.77 88.33 10.53
C ALA A 823 -1.90 89.41 9.88
N THR A 824 -1.11 89.07 8.86
CA THR A 824 -0.27 90.03 8.13
C THR A 824 -1.05 90.98 7.21
N SER A 825 -2.19 90.55 6.65
CA SER A 825 -3.04 91.40 5.80
C SER A 825 -4.03 92.28 6.57
N GLY A 826 -4.01 92.21 7.90
CA GLY A 826 -4.85 93.04 8.78
C GLY A 826 -6.22 92.43 9.11
N HIS A 827 -6.53 91.22 8.64
CA HIS A 827 -7.74 90.47 8.97
C HIS A 827 -7.61 89.69 10.28
N ARG A 828 -7.20 90.42 11.32
CA ARG A 828 -6.79 89.84 12.59
C ARG A 828 -7.87 89.05 13.33
N GLU A 829 -9.10 89.58 13.39
CA GLU A 829 -10.19 88.87 14.09
C GLU A 829 -10.49 87.52 13.45
N GLN A 830 -10.42 87.46 12.11
CA GLN A 830 -10.56 86.22 11.36
C GLN A 830 -9.41 85.25 11.67
N ALA A 831 -8.16 85.75 11.73
CA ALA A 831 -7.00 84.95 12.11
C ALA A 831 -7.15 84.35 13.53
N ILE A 832 -7.60 85.14 14.51
CA ILE A 832 -7.84 84.68 15.89
C ILE A 832 -8.93 83.61 15.92
N ALA A 833 -10.08 83.87 15.28
CA ALA A 833 -11.19 82.92 15.24
C ALA A 833 -10.78 81.57 14.61
N GLN A 834 -10.04 81.63 13.50
CA GLN A 834 -9.55 80.43 12.84
C GLN A 834 -8.50 79.68 13.68
N LEU A 835 -7.56 80.38 14.32
CA LEU A 835 -6.56 79.73 15.18
C LEU A 835 -7.21 79.04 16.38
N GLN A 836 -8.25 79.62 16.97
CA GLN A 836 -9.02 78.97 18.03
C GLN A 836 -9.69 77.68 17.53
N GLN A 837 -10.32 77.73 16.35
CA GLN A 837 -10.91 76.55 15.73
C GLN A 837 -9.86 75.47 15.42
N GLU A 838 -8.73 75.86 14.82
CA GLU A 838 -7.61 74.98 14.49
C GLU A 838 -7.05 74.29 15.74
N ILE A 839 -6.82 75.05 16.83
CA ILE A 839 -6.32 74.50 18.10
C ILE A 839 -7.31 73.50 18.68
N SER A 840 -8.61 73.80 18.69
CA SER A 840 -9.62 72.85 19.18
C SER A 840 -9.66 71.56 18.35
N LEU A 841 -9.51 71.65 17.02
CA LEU A 841 -9.41 70.48 16.15
C LEU A 841 -8.14 69.67 16.42
N ARG A 842 -7.02 70.34 16.69
CA ARG A 842 -5.76 69.69 17.03
C ARG A 842 -5.85 68.97 18.38
N GLU A 843 -6.37 69.62 19.42
CA GLU A 843 -6.50 69.05 20.76
C GLU A 843 -7.48 67.86 20.83
N ALA A 844 -8.47 67.81 19.92
CA ALA A 844 -9.41 66.69 19.85
C ALA A 844 -8.82 65.43 19.19
N ASN A 845 -7.80 65.57 18.34
CA ASN A 845 -7.30 64.48 17.49
C ASN A 845 -5.81 64.14 17.70
N TYR A 846 -5.05 65.02 18.36
CA TYR A 846 -3.62 64.86 18.62
C TYR A 846 -3.33 65.11 20.10
N GLU A 847 -2.20 64.59 20.58
CA GLU A 847 -1.77 64.82 21.96
C GLU A 847 -1.65 66.31 22.29
N HIS A 848 -1.96 66.66 23.54
CA HIS A 848 -2.03 68.06 23.98
C HIS A 848 -0.72 68.84 23.77
N ASP A 849 0.40 68.12 23.84
CA ASP A 849 1.76 68.65 23.71
C ASP A 849 2.34 68.43 22.31
N HIS A 850 1.52 68.03 21.33
CA HIS A 850 2.00 67.85 19.96
C HIS A 850 2.60 69.17 19.43
N PRO A 851 3.81 69.15 18.83
CA PRO A 851 4.54 70.37 18.47
C PRO A 851 3.76 71.35 17.57
N SER A 852 2.91 70.84 16.68
CA SER A 852 2.07 71.67 15.82
C SER A 852 0.97 72.41 16.59
N THR A 853 0.46 71.82 17.68
CA THR A 853 -0.56 72.43 18.54
C THR A 853 0.07 73.56 19.35
N VAL A 854 1.28 73.36 19.86
CA VAL A 854 2.08 74.40 20.53
C VAL A 854 2.32 75.57 19.59
N ARG A 855 2.78 75.31 18.36
CA ARG A 855 3.01 76.36 17.34
C ARG A 855 1.74 77.16 17.01
N ALA A 856 0.58 76.51 16.94
CA ALA A 856 -0.69 77.21 16.72
C ALA A 856 -1.07 78.10 17.92
N ARG A 857 -0.82 77.66 19.16
CA ARG A 857 -1.02 78.47 20.38
C ARG A 857 -0.06 79.66 20.44
N GLU A 858 1.20 79.47 20.08
CA GLU A 858 2.20 80.54 19.99
C GLU A 858 1.79 81.60 18.99
N LEU A 859 1.39 81.21 17.77
CA LEU A 859 0.89 82.16 16.77
C LEU A 859 -0.36 82.89 17.27
N LEU A 860 -1.28 82.20 17.95
CA LEU A 860 -2.45 82.84 18.57
C LEU A 860 -2.04 83.87 19.63
N ALA A 861 -1.05 83.55 20.46
CA ALA A 861 -0.52 84.47 21.47
C ALA A 861 0.14 85.69 20.81
N ASP A 862 0.96 85.50 19.77
CA ASP A 862 1.61 86.58 19.03
C ASP A 862 0.60 87.51 18.35
N VAL A 863 -0.39 86.92 17.67
CA VAL A 863 -1.46 87.67 17.02
C VAL A 863 -2.27 88.45 18.05
N ARG A 864 -2.49 87.92 19.27
CA ARG A 864 -3.14 88.64 20.38
C ARG A 864 -2.28 89.77 20.96
N ASN A 865 -1.01 89.50 21.26
CA ASN A 865 -0.09 90.46 21.87
C ASN A 865 0.21 91.65 20.94
N ALA A 866 0.15 91.47 19.62
CA ALA A 866 0.23 92.56 18.66
C ALA A 866 -0.90 93.62 18.81
N ALA A 867 -1.97 93.37 19.61
CA ALA A 867 -2.99 94.41 19.91
C ALA A 867 -2.51 95.35 20.99
N ASP A 868 -1.93 94.76 22.03
CA ASP A 868 -1.67 95.48 23.27
C ASP A 868 -0.59 96.54 23.04
N ASN A 869 0.37 96.27 22.14
CA ASN A 869 1.41 97.22 21.75
C ASN A 869 0.94 98.36 20.81
N ARG A 870 -0.25 98.28 20.18
CA ARG A 870 -0.82 99.42 19.41
C ARG A 870 -1.76 100.28 20.26
N ASN A 871 -2.21 99.78 21.41
CA ASN A 871 -3.11 100.48 22.33
C ASN A 871 -2.40 101.07 23.56
N ALA A 872 -1.08 100.95 23.69
CA ALA A 872 -0.31 101.70 24.68
C ALA A 872 -0.32 103.20 24.30
N PRO A 873 -0.78 104.12 25.17
CA PRO A 873 -0.72 105.54 24.88
C PRO A 873 0.74 105.96 24.69
N LYS A 874 1.02 106.65 23.57
CA LYS A 874 2.34 107.18 23.20
C LYS A 874 2.94 108.11 24.24
#